data_AF-A0A1J6I5M9-F1
#
_entry.id   AF-A0A1J6I5M9-F1
#
_cell.length_a   1.000
_cell.length_b   1.000
_cell.length_c   1.000
_cell.angle_alpha   90.00
_cell.angle_beta   90.00
_cell.angle_gamma   90.00
#
_symmetry.space_group_name_H-M   'P 1'
#
loop_
_entity.id
_entity.type
_entity.pdbx_description
1 polymer ?
#
loop_
_entity_poly.entity_id
_entity_poly.type
_entity_poly.pdbx_seq_one_letter_code
_entity_poly.pdbx_strand_id
1 'polypeptide(L)'
;MKTQTSSPLQFRNMISEFCDKRVRPDVSEEILDKIKSYLDDLIVQHRKPPMRRSQIDWLSFVSESLIDCELTEKLKNIIRPALEALIRWVENSVPHADEITLKHKMRDRRPTVRLPKPERDPASGRIPVRSKPSSLAPVDPVEEFPEPLFAWTEDPQTFQQTLNYHMRRFGETYWRLHRAIIKQHEIFDIRTISNWANGTKTPRSADSFDVLTRIERRYRLPEGHFKSRLPHQAGSIYGHDLGGDVSAAERRRIVWHLPDDFNQLSFSKREEILEWVRRVIISGSTDYRQFQRKASKQRYAIRFPGISYGTVLSPRVRSETLDFEGSLDEDDFIEDPDLLAGVVDAPPRLAMEMANLVRFKTATLTSVGFQRNGVWGEETASQKVEHLGLLFGALAASPDSEVKGRGIPLRQITFGLLVFPGIWDWYLQWREKRRGFYTSWEQDMLSAILGMTRPETGWMWQHAELAKGLQPVPGLVTAEEIDFAQQDWHGACAECFKHATHRSREIQRVMRVHRDPFEPIMCVLEADSPLAEYRKITDEIIKRLPDENRYPVPAAEAVRSFLILRLGLHLGLRQKNLRQLLVCPRGHFPTPERRLEDMKRGEIRWSDRDKGWEVLIPSNAFKNANSSFFGAKPFRLILPDLLDLYKFLNEYIERHRAVLLRNARDPGTLFVKTVKTNSKDAAYDQTTFYEAWRLTIQRYGIYNPYTDRGAIRGLLPHGPHNVRDVLATHILKQTGSYEQASYAIQDTPDMVASHYGRFLPQDKAALAARILNQVWMEV
;
A
#
# COMPACT_ATOMS: atom_id res chain seq x y z
N MET A 1 22.52 4.09 13.27
CA MET A 1 22.33 3.12 14.37
C MET A 1 23.13 3.63 15.55
N LYS A 2 22.49 4.20 16.58
CA LYS A 2 23.12 4.47 17.86
C LYS A 2 22.58 3.45 18.86
N THR A 3 23.49 2.71 19.45
CA THR A 3 23.26 1.68 20.47
C THR A 3 22.78 2.35 21.75
N GLN A 4 21.53 2.11 22.13
CA GLN A 4 21.02 2.37 23.47
C GLN A 4 21.76 1.44 24.44
N THR A 5 22.33 1.99 25.51
CA THR A 5 22.78 1.21 26.66
C THR A 5 21.55 0.59 27.32
N SER A 6 21.36 -0.72 27.13
CA SER A 6 20.33 -1.51 27.81
C SER A 6 20.56 -1.42 29.32
N SER A 7 19.50 -1.22 30.12
CA SER A 7 19.64 -1.25 31.58
C SER A 7 20.24 -2.60 32.02
N PRO A 8 21.02 -2.67 33.12
CA PRO A 8 21.62 -3.93 33.57
C PRO A 8 20.58 -5.05 33.76
N LEU A 9 19.36 -4.69 34.19
CA LEU A 9 18.24 -5.61 34.34
C LEU A 9 17.70 -6.12 32.99
N GLN A 10 17.64 -5.25 31.97
CA GLN A 10 17.24 -5.63 30.61
C GLN A 10 18.30 -6.53 29.95
N PHE A 11 19.59 -6.24 30.15
CA PHE A 11 20.68 -7.05 29.62
C PHE A 11 20.72 -8.44 30.29
N ARG A 12 20.53 -8.50 31.62
CA ARG A 12 20.37 -9.73 32.39
C ARG A 12 19.24 -10.61 31.87
N ASN A 13 18.05 -10.03 31.64
CA ASN A 13 16.90 -10.77 31.11
C ASN A 13 17.17 -11.32 29.70
N MET A 14 17.84 -10.54 28.84
CA MET A 14 18.20 -10.98 27.50
C MET A 14 19.21 -12.13 27.51
N ILE A 15 20.21 -12.10 28.40
CA ILE A 15 21.20 -13.18 28.54
C ILE A 15 20.54 -14.44 29.15
N SER A 16 19.64 -14.27 30.11
CA SER A 16 18.86 -15.40 30.66
C SER A 16 18.00 -16.09 29.60
N GLU A 17 17.24 -15.32 28.81
CA GLU A 17 16.46 -15.85 27.69
C GLU A 17 17.32 -16.53 26.62
N PHE A 18 18.53 -16.01 26.36
CA PHE A 18 19.48 -16.63 25.45
C PHE A 18 19.91 -18.01 25.96
N CYS A 19 20.25 -18.14 27.24
CA CYS A 19 20.61 -19.41 27.86
C CYS A 19 19.44 -20.41 27.78
N ASP A 20 18.21 -19.98 28.07
CA ASP A 20 17.02 -20.84 27.98
C ASP A 20 16.72 -21.34 26.57
N LYS A 21 16.92 -20.50 25.55
CA LYS A 21 16.58 -20.85 24.16
C LYS A 21 17.71 -21.59 23.45
N ARG A 22 18.98 -21.34 23.78
CA ARG A 22 20.13 -21.82 22.99
C ARG A 22 21.12 -22.70 23.74
N VAL A 23 21.25 -22.55 25.06
CA VAL A 23 22.17 -23.37 25.86
C VAL A 23 21.45 -24.61 26.39
N ARG A 24 20.21 -24.45 26.86
CA ARG A 24 19.36 -25.51 27.41
C ARG A 24 19.25 -26.80 26.57
N PRO A 25 19.16 -26.76 25.22
CA PRO A 25 19.07 -27.99 24.43
C PRO A 25 20.33 -28.88 24.44
N ASP A 26 21.47 -28.34 24.89
CA ASP A 26 22.79 -28.97 24.73
C ASP A 26 23.49 -29.27 26.08
N VAL A 27 22.87 -28.97 27.23
CA VAL A 27 23.43 -29.20 28.57
C VAL A 27 22.37 -29.72 29.57
N SER A 28 22.81 -30.34 30.67
CA SER A 28 21.93 -30.67 31.79
C SER A 28 21.50 -29.40 32.55
N GLU A 29 20.36 -29.45 33.25
CA GLU A 29 19.86 -28.31 34.05
C GLU A 29 20.89 -27.82 35.08
N GLU A 30 21.66 -28.72 35.70
CA GLU A 30 22.71 -28.37 36.65
C GLU A 30 23.85 -27.53 36.01
N ILE A 31 24.23 -27.85 34.77
CA ILE A 31 25.26 -27.10 34.03
C ILE A 31 24.68 -25.77 33.51
N LEU A 32 23.40 -25.77 33.11
CA LEU A 32 22.70 -24.56 32.68
C LEU A 32 22.67 -23.51 33.81
N ASP A 33 22.36 -23.94 35.03
CA ASP A 33 22.30 -23.06 36.20
C ASP A 33 23.68 -22.51 36.56
N LYS A 34 24.74 -23.34 36.49
CA LYS A 34 26.13 -22.87 36.67
C LYS A 34 26.54 -21.82 35.63
N ILE A 35 26.19 -22.03 34.35
CA ILE A 35 26.49 -21.06 33.28
C ILE A 35 25.70 -19.76 33.47
N LYS A 36 24.40 -19.86 33.80
CA LYS A 36 23.55 -18.68 34.05
C LYS A 36 24.05 -17.89 35.25
N SER A 37 24.36 -18.57 36.35
CA SER A 37 24.88 -17.96 37.57
C SER A 37 26.19 -17.22 37.29
N TYR A 38 27.13 -17.86 36.58
CA TYR A 38 28.41 -17.24 36.25
C TYR A 38 28.27 -16.03 35.30
N LEU A 39 27.41 -16.11 34.28
CA LEU A 39 27.14 -14.98 33.40
C LEU A 39 26.45 -13.83 34.16
N ASP A 40 25.56 -14.16 35.09
CA ASP A 40 24.91 -13.17 35.94
C ASP A 40 25.90 -12.48 36.86
N ASP A 41 26.82 -13.22 37.49
CA ASP A 41 27.90 -12.69 38.30
C ASP A 41 28.80 -11.72 37.51
N LEU A 42 29.14 -12.05 36.26
CA LEU A 42 29.90 -11.16 35.37
C LEU A 42 29.13 -9.88 35.03
N ILE A 43 27.80 -9.95 34.90
CA ILE A 43 26.94 -8.78 34.65
C ILE A 43 26.83 -7.90 35.91
N VAL A 44 26.62 -8.52 37.07
CA VAL A 44 26.50 -7.82 38.37
C VAL A 44 27.82 -7.15 38.75
N GLN A 45 28.95 -7.82 38.54
CA GLN A 45 30.29 -7.30 38.82
C GLN A 45 30.84 -6.42 37.69
N HIS A 46 30.09 -6.27 36.58
CA HIS A 46 30.50 -5.51 35.39
C HIS A 46 31.89 -5.91 34.85
N ARG A 47 32.18 -7.22 34.89
CA ARG A 47 33.50 -7.77 34.58
C ARG A 47 33.48 -8.50 33.23
N LYS A 48 34.55 -8.35 32.45
CA LYS A 48 34.74 -9.16 31.24
C LYS A 48 35.03 -10.62 31.63
N PRO A 49 34.60 -11.62 30.82
CA PRO A 49 35.04 -12.99 31.01
C PRO A 49 36.57 -13.08 30.89
N PRO A 50 37.21 -14.17 31.38
CA PRO A 50 38.66 -14.31 31.29
C PRO A 50 39.14 -14.27 29.82
N MET A 51 40.13 -13.42 29.53
CA MET A 51 40.65 -13.18 28.19
C MET A 51 42.15 -13.46 28.11
N ARG A 52 42.59 -14.16 27.04
CA ARG A 52 44.00 -14.37 26.69
C ARG A 52 44.24 -13.90 25.26
N ARG A 53 45.14 -12.91 25.08
CA ARG A 53 45.48 -12.31 23.77
C ARG A 53 44.23 -11.87 22.95
N SER A 54 43.26 -11.24 23.61
CA SER A 54 42.00 -10.74 23.01
C SER A 54 41.03 -11.82 22.54
N GLN A 55 41.21 -13.07 22.95
CA GLN A 55 40.23 -14.15 22.80
C GLN A 55 39.78 -14.64 24.18
N ILE A 56 38.57 -15.20 24.26
CA ILE A 56 38.04 -15.80 25.49
C ILE A 56 38.95 -16.98 25.89
N ASP A 57 39.48 -16.94 27.10
CA ASP A 57 40.27 -18.03 27.68
C ASP A 57 39.32 -19.08 28.26
N TRP A 58 38.97 -20.08 27.45
CA TRP A 58 38.02 -21.12 27.82
C TRP A 58 38.48 -21.99 28.99
N LEU A 59 39.81 -22.13 29.21
CA LEU A 59 40.33 -22.91 30.33
C LEU A 59 40.06 -22.18 31.65
N SER A 60 40.32 -20.87 31.68
CA SER A 60 39.98 -20.02 32.83
C SER A 60 38.46 -19.86 33.00
N PHE A 61 37.70 -19.83 31.91
CA PHE A 61 36.23 -19.80 31.97
C PHE A 61 35.66 -21.04 32.68
N VAL A 62 36.12 -22.24 32.34
CA VAL A 62 35.69 -23.50 33.01
C VAL A 62 36.05 -23.47 34.49
N SER A 63 37.27 -23.05 34.82
CA SER A 63 37.76 -22.99 36.20
C SER A 63 37.01 -21.95 37.05
N GLU A 64 36.64 -20.79 36.50
CA GLU A 64 35.94 -19.73 37.22
C GLU A 64 34.43 -19.98 37.32
N SER A 65 33.84 -20.67 36.34
CA SER A 65 32.40 -21.01 36.30
C SER A 65 32.03 -22.28 37.06
N LEU A 66 33.00 -22.96 37.69
CA LEU A 66 32.82 -24.22 38.44
C LEU A 66 32.11 -25.32 37.64
N ILE A 67 32.34 -25.35 36.32
CA ILE A 67 31.81 -26.37 35.42
C ILE A 67 32.73 -27.59 35.49
N ASP A 68 32.26 -28.67 36.13
CA ASP A 68 33.06 -29.88 36.39
C ASP A 68 33.21 -30.81 35.17
N CYS A 69 32.87 -30.34 33.97
CA CYS A 69 32.91 -31.12 32.73
C CYS A 69 33.70 -30.42 31.61
N GLU A 70 34.29 -31.21 30.71
CA GLU A 70 35.00 -30.68 29.55
C GLU A 70 34.03 -29.96 28.58
N LEU A 71 34.22 -28.64 28.42
CA LEU A 71 33.42 -27.84 27.48
C LEU A 71 33.69 -28.30 26.04
N THR A 72 32.72 -28.99 25.44
CA THR A 72 32.80 -29.37 24.01
C THR A 72 32.89 -28.14 23.10
N GLU A 73 33.56 -28.25 21.96
CA GLU A 73 33.66 -27.14 20.98
C GLU A 73 32.28 -26.65 20.49
N LYS A 74 31.29 -27.55 20.45
CA LYS A 74 29.90 -27.21 20.14
C LYS A 74 29.33 -26.24 21.19
N LEU A 75 29.52 -26.52 22.48
CA LEU A 75 29.02 -25.70 23.58
C LEU A 75 29.76 -24.36 23.68
N LYS A 76 31.07 -24.33 23.44
CA LYS A 76 31.85 -23.07 23.35
C LYS A 76 31.29 -22.15 22.26
N ASN A 77 30.93 -22.69 21.10
CA ASN A 77 30.35 -21.91 20.00
C ASN A 77 28.94 -21.41 20.30
N ILE A 78 28.17 -22.15 21.10
CA ILE A 78 26.83 -21.75 21.55
C ILE A 78 26.91 -20.60 22.57
N ILE A 79 27.87 -20.64 23.51
CA ILE A 79 28.00 -19.64 24.59
C ILE A 79 28.73 -18.37 24.12
N ARG A 80 29.64 -18.49 23.14
CA ARG A 80 30.47 -17.37 22.62
C ARG A 80 29.68 -16.10 22.29
N PRO A 81 28.52 -16.14 21.62
CA PRO A 81 27.74 -14.92 21.33
C PRO A 81 27.29 -14.17 22.59
N ALA A 82 26.96 -14.88 23.68
CA ALA A 82 26.59 -14.26 24.95
C ALA A 82 27.79 -13.57 25.61
N LEU A 83 28.96 -14.21 25.58
CA LEU A 83 30.21 -13.63 26.11
C LEU A 83 30.70 -12.44 25.29
N GLU A 84 30.59 -12.49 23.97
CA GLU A 84 30.91 -11.35 23.09
C GLU A 84 29.95 -10.18 23.29
N ALA A 85 28.65 -10.47 23.49
CA ALA A 85 27.67 -9.46 23.85
C ALA A 85 28.00 -8.82 25.20
N LEU A 86 28.44 -9.61 26.19
CA LEU A 86 28.86 -9.14 27.51
C LEU A 86 30.13 -8.28 27.42
N ILE A 87 31.14 -8.70 26.65
CA ILE A 87 32.35 -7.89 26.41
C ILE A 87 31.99 -6.53 25.83
N ARG A 88 31.11 -6.49 24.81
CA ARG A 88 30.62 -5.23 24.22
C ARG A 88 29.80 -4.40 25.20
N TRP A 89 28.99 -5.04 26.03
CA TRP A 89 28.17 -4.35 27.04
C TRP A 89 29.06 -3.72 28.13
N VAL A 90 30.09 -4.43 28.59
CA VAL A 90 31.08 -3.91 29.53
C VAL A 90 31.90 -2.78 28.89
N GLU A 91 32.33 -2.91 27.63
CA GLU A 91 33.08 -1.86 26.90
C GLU A 91 32.27 -0.59 26.66
N ASN A 92 30.95 -0.69 26.59
CA ASN A 92 30.06 0.44 26.35
C ASN A 92 29.58 1.13 27.64
N SER A 93 29.92 0.61 28.82
CA SER A 93 29.60 1.27 30.10
C SER A 93 30.91 1.66 30.80
N VAL A 94 31.22 2.96 30.89
CA VAL A 94 32.46 3.45 31.51
C VAL A 94 32.23 3.81 32.98
N PRO A 95 33.11 3.42 33.93
CA PRO A 95 33.25 4.06 35.24
C PRO A 95 34.41 5.08 35.28
N HIS A 96 34.28 6.09 36.14
CA HIS A 96 35.28 7.15 36.39
C HIS A 96 36.36 6.68 37.41
N ALA A 97 37.61 7.02 37.12
CA ALA A 97 38.90 7.05 37.87
C ALA A 97 39.06 6.39 39.27
N ASP A 98 40.05 5.50 39.43
CA ASP A 98 41.40 5.77 39.97
C ASP A 98 42.32 4.51 39.94
N GLU A 99 43.64 4.73 40.16
CA GLU A 99 44.79 3.77 40.27
C GLU A 99 45.65 3.44 39.02
N ILE A 100 46.65 4.31 38.80
CA ILE A 100 48.11 4.04 38.72
C ILE A 100 48.56 2.62 38.28
N THR A 101 49.14 2.48 37.08
CA THR A 101 50.59 2.14 36.89
C THR A 101 50.97 1.93 35.41
N LEU A 102 52.16 2.43 35.10
CA LEU A 102 52.94 2.23 33.88
C LEU A 102 53.11 0.75 33.49
N LYS A 103 53.03 0.44 32.18
CA LYS A 103 53.91 -0.56 31.56
C LYS A 103 54.05 -0.35 30.04
N HIS A 104 55.23 0.15 29.69
CA HIS A 104 55.90 -0.05 28.41
C HIS A 104 55.77 -1.51 27.92
N LYS A 105 55.59 -1.71 26.61
CA LYS A 105 56.35 -2.75 25.91
C LYS A 105 56.49 -2.45 24.41
N MET A 106 57.76 -2.31 24.05
CA MET A 106 58.34 -2.22 22.71
C MET A 106 57.85 -3.35 21.81
N ARG A 107 57.85 -3.09 20.50
CA ARG A 107 58.15 -4.13 19.53
C ARG A 107 59.16 -3.64 18.50
N ASP A 108 60.30 -4.31 18.54
CA ASP A 108 61.45 -4.23 17.66
C ASP A 108 61.09 -4.26 16.17
N ARG A 109 61.74 -3.39 15.40
CA ARG A 109 62.31 -3.75 14.09
C ARG A 109 63.71 -3.18 13.95
N ARG A 110 64.66 -4.09 13.74
CA ARG A 110 66.10 -3.91 13.59
C ARG A 110 66.49 -3.34 12.20
N PRO A 111 67.76 -2.93 12.00
CA PRO A 111 68.10 -1.61 11.47
C PRO A 111 68.65 -1.64 10.04
N THR A 112 68.69 -0.46 9.41
CA THR A 112 69.60 -0.19 8.29
C THR A 112 70.33 1.14 8.53
N VAL A 113 71.61 0.96 8.86
CA VAL A 113 72.81 1.80 8.69
C VAL A 113 72.64 3.28 8.33
N ARG A 114 73.22 4.14 9.18
CA ARG A 114 73.49 5.58 8.96
C ARG A 114 74.81 5.78 8.20
N LEU A 115 74.89 6.87 7.43
CA LEU A 115 76.11 7.65 7.18
C LEU A 115 75.80 9.17 7.31
N PRO A 116 76.80 10.03 7.61
CA PRO A 116 76.67 11.08 8.61
C PRO A 116 76.43 12.51 8.07
N LYS A 117 75.91 13.37 8.96
CA LYS A 117 75.96 14.84 8.84
C LYS A 117 77.41 15.35 8.73
N PRO A 118 77.57 16.57 8.22
CA PRO A 118 78.32 17.55 8.97
C PRO A 118 77.49 18.78 9.31
N GLU A 119 77.95 19.45 10.35
CA GLU A 119 77.36 20.52 11.12
C GLU A 119 78.21 21.78 10.92
N ARG A 120 77.58 22.96 11.11
CA ARG A 120 78.12 24.28 11.55
C ARG A 120 78.06 25.45 10.55
N ASP A 121 77.01 26.28 10.77
CA ASP A 121 76.99 27.73 11.10
C ASP A 121 77.77 28.77 10.26
N PRO A 122 77.49 30.08 10.39
CA PRO A 122 76.21 30.80 10.32
C PRO A 122 76.33 32.07 9.41
N ALA A 123 75.26 32.52 8.74
CA ALA A 123 75.26 33.87 8.15
C ALA A 123 73.86 34.46 8.00
N SER A 124 73.54 35.35 8.95
CA SER A 124 72.86 36.64 8.83
C SER A 124 71.96 36.92 7.61
N GLY A 125 70.67 37.16 7.87
CA GLY A 125 69.73 37.81 6.96
C GLY A 125 68.38 38.07 7.63
N ARG A 126 68.31 39.15 8.43
CA ARG A 126 67.12 39.65 9.16
C ARG A 126 65.95 39.95 8.18
N ILE A 127 64.68 39.74 8.56
CA ILE A 127 63.68 40.73 9.05
C ILE A 127 62.29 40.02 9.05
N PRO A 128 61.25 40.34 9.85
CA PRO A 128 61.15 40.71 11.27
C PRO A 128 60.27 39.70 12.07
N VAL A 129 60.47 39.69 13.38
CA VAL A 129 59.70 38.91 14.37
C VAL A 129 58.26 39.42 14.46
N ARG A 130 57.29 38.59 14.06
CA ARG A 130 55.89 38.73 14.51
C ARG A 130 55.74 38.00 15.84
N SER A 131 55.29 38.76 16.82
CA SER A 131 54.97 38.37 18.20
C SER A 131 54.15 37.08 18.30
N LYS A 132 54.57 36.20 19.21
CA LYS A 132 53.71 35.15 19.77
C LYS A 132 52.43 35.78 20.35
N PRO A 133 51.22 35.26 20.06
CA PRO A 133 50.09 35.43 20.95
C PRO A 133 50.20 34.34 22.03
N SER A 134 50.73 34.72 23.19
CA SER A 134 50.38 34.08 24.44
C SER A 134 49.02 34.63 24.89
N SER A 135 47.97 33.87 24.71
CA SER A 135 46.84 33.77 25.63
C SER A 135 45.80 32.86 25.01
N LEU A 136 45.31 31.92 25.80
CA LEU A 136 43.99 31.37 25.58
C LEU A 136 43.03 32.56 25.51
N ALA A 137 42.58 32.89 24.30
CA ALA A 137 41.39 33.71 24.16
C ALA A 137 40.29 33.04 24.99
N PRO A 138 39.54 33.79 25.81
CA PRO A 138 38.42 33.21 26.52
C PRO A 138 37.53 32.56 25.47
N VAL A 139 37.11 31.33 25.75
CA VAL A 139 36.06 30.68 24.98
C VAL A 139 34.87 31.65 25.04
N ASP A 140 34.60 32.35 23.94
CA ASP A 140 33.44 33.25 23.87
C ASP A 140 32.23 32.46 24.39
N PRO A 141 31.53 32.95 25.43
CA PRO A 141 30.33 32.30 25.89
C PRO A 141 29.37 32.21 24.70
N VAL A 142 28.77 31.03 24.52
CA VAL A 142 27.75 30.85 23.50
C VAL A 142 26.55 31.69 23.94
N GLU A 143 26.44 32.91 23.42
CA GLU A 143 25.27 33.77 23.62
C GLU A 143 24.05 33.08 23.01
N GLU A 144 22.94 32.94 23.74
CA GLU A 144 21.74 32.23 23.26
C GLU A 144 21.07 32.96 22.08
N PHE A 145 21.06 34.30 22.11
CA PHE A 145 20.49 35.17 21.08
C PHE A 145 21.50 36.26 20.67
N PRO A 146 22.27 36.05 19.59
CA PRO A 146 23.24 37.05 19.13
C PRO A 146 22.54 38.28 18.54
N GLU A 147 23.15 39.46 18.68
CA GLU A 147 22.67 40.69 18.04
C GLU A 147 23.06 40.74 16.55
N PRO A 148 22.18 41.21 15.65
CA PRO A 148 22.47 41.26 14.21
C PRO A 148 23.45 42.39 13.88
N LEU A 149 24.44 42.11 13.04
CA LEU A 149 25.41 43.08 12.51
C LEU A 149 24.76 44.10 11.55
N PHE A 150 23.64 43.74 10.92
CA PHE A 150 22.87 44.61 10.04
C PHE A 150 21.38 44.26 10.01
N ALA A 151 20.56 45.21 9.57
CA ALA A 151 19.10 45.07 9.50
C ALA A 151 18.67 44.01 8.48
N TRP A 152 17.53 43.37 8.71
CA TRP A 152 16.98 42.42 7.74
C TRP A 152 16.33 43.18 6.57
N THR A 153 17.06 43.34 5.47
CA THR A 153 16.62 44.11 4.29
C THR A 153 16.37 43.25 3.06
N GLU A 154 16.95 42.04 2.98
CA GLU A 154 16.77 41.12 1.85
C GLU A 154 16.09 39.82 2.30
N ASP A 155 15.29 39.23 1.41
CA ASP A 155 14.60 37.96 1.64
C ASP A 155 14.91 36.96 0.50
N PRO A 156 16.03 36.22 0.60
CA PRO A 156 16.46 35.31 -0.47
C PRO A 156 15.47 34.17 -0.70
N GLN A 157 15.30 33.76 -1.98
CA GLN A 157 14.27 32.77 -2.34
C GLN A 157 14.66 31.32 -2.03
N THR A 158 15.95 30.98 -1.96
CA THR A 158 16.41 29.60 -1.77
C THR A 158 16.97 29.37 -0.36
N PHE A 159 16.72 28.19 0.22
CA PHE A 159 17.22 27.84 1.57
C PHE A 159 18.72 28.09 1.75
N GLN A 160 19.53 27.77 0.73
CA GLN A 160 20.98 27.99 0.79
C GLN A 160 21.31 29.48 0.95
N GLN A 161 20.70 30.34 0.13
CA GLN A 161 20.95 31.77 0.18
C GLN A 161 20.43 32.36 1.49
N THR A 162 19.25 31.94 1.95
CA THR A 162 18.66 32.38 3.22
C THR A 162 19.53 32.00 4.42
N LEU A 163 20.06 30.76 4.46
CA LEU A 163 20.96 30.31 5.53
C LEU A 163 22.26 31.13 5.54
N ASN A 164 22.88 31.31 4.37
CA ASN A 164 24.11 32.11 4.25
C ASN A 164 23.88 33.58 4.61
N TYR A 165 22.74 34.15 4.22
CA TYR A 165 22.37 35.52 4.55
C TYR A 165 22.25 35.72 6.05
N HIS A 166 21.51 34.86 6.77
CA HIS A 166 21.36 34.98 8.21
C HIS A 166 22.66 34.67 8.97
N MET A 167 23.46 33.70 8.52
CA MET A 167 24.79 33.48 9.09
C MET A 167 25.69 34.72 8.98
N ARG A 168 25.67 35.43 7.84
CA ARG A 168 26.38 36.70 7.66
C ARG A 168 25.80 37.80 8.53
N ARG A 169 24.47 37.88 8.64
CA ARG A 169 23.75 38.86 9.48
C ARG A 169 24.20 38.79 10.93
N PHE A 170 24.48 37.60 11.45
CA PHE A 170 24.91 37.42 12.85
C PHE A 170 26.42 37.18 12.99
N GLY A 171 27.21 37.33 11.91
CA GLY A 171 28.66 37.12 11.94
C GLY A 171 29.10 35.69 12.30
N GLU A 172 28.23 34.71 12.11
CA GLU A 172 28.47 33.33 12.52
C GLU A 172 29.03 32.48 11.38
N THR A 173 30.07 31.70 11.69
CA THR A 173 30.53 30.61 10.81
C THR A 173 29.70 29.36 11.07
N TYR A 174 29.68 28.39 10.13
CA TYR A 174 28.94 27.14 10.32
C TYR A 174 29.43 26.37 11.56
N TRP A 175 30.69 26.57 11.96
CA TRP A 175 31.28 25.98 13.16
C TRP A 175 30.76 26.64 14.44
N ARG A 176 30.69 27.97 14.48
CA ARG A 176 30.12 28.71 15.62
C ARG A 176 28.64 28.39 15.79
N LEU A 177 27.90 28.36 14.68
CA LEU A 177 26.48 27.99 14.66
C LEU A 177 26.24 26.56 15.16
N HIS A 178 27.01 25.59 14.67
CA HIS A 178 26.94 24.18 15.12
C HIS A 178 27.15 24.04 16.62
N ARG A 179 28.21 24.68 17.15
CA ARG A 179 28.52 24.67 18.59
C ARG A 179 27.41 25.31 19.43
N ALA A 180 26.71 26.30 18.88
CA ALA A 180 25.69 27.04 19.61
C ALA A 180 24.35 26.31 19.74
N ILE A 181 24.01 25.43 18.79
CA ILE A 181 22.66 24.85 18.69
C ILE A 181 22.58 23.36 19.10
N ILE A 182 23.72 22.70 19.30
CA ILE A 182 23.77 21.26 19.62
C ILE A 182 23.82 21.02 21.12
N LYS A 183 22.99 20.09 21.59
CA LYS A 183 22.94 19.69 23.00
C LYS A 183 24.13 18.78 23.34
N GLN A 184 24.58 18.79 24.61
CA GLN A 184 25.79 18.08 25.07
C GLN A 184 25.84 16.57 24.78
N HIS A 185 24.71 15.93 24.48
CA HIS A 185 24.58 14.49 24.22
C HIS A 185 24.08 14.15 22.79
N GLU A 186 24.02 15.15 21.90
CA GLU A 186 23.48 15.00 20.56
C GLU A 186 24.61 14.81 19.53
N ILE A 187 24.52 13.73 18.74
CA ILE A 187 25.50 13.48 17.66
C ILE A 187 24.88 14.00 16.37
N PHE A 188 25.19 15.24 16.03
CA PHE A 188 24.86 15.90 14.76
C PHE A 188 26.15 16.37 14.09
N ASP A 189 26.44 15.91 12.88
CA ASP A 189 27.73 16.18 12.20
C ASP A 189 27.81 17.64 11.75
N ILE A 190 28.91 18.31 12.12
CA ILE A 190 29.23 19.68 11.72
C ILE A 190 29.26 19.90 10.21
N ARG A 191 29.66 18.87 9.45
CA ARG A 191 29.66 18.92 7.98
C ARG A 191 28.25 19.06 7.41
N THR A 192 27.21 18.79 8.18
CA THR A 192 25.81 18.91 7.74
C THR A 192 25.44 20.37 7.45
N ILE A 193 25.74 21.29 8.38
CA ILE A 193 25.49 22.74 8.19
C ILE A 193 26.35 23.29 7.06
N SER A 194 27.60 22.84 6.96
CA SER A 194 28.48 23.23 5.84
C SER A 194 27.92 22.79 4.49
N ASN A 195 27.41 21.56 4.37
CA ASN A 195 26.77 21.08 3.15
C ASN A 195 25.47 21.83 2.81
N TRP A 196 24.73 22.30 3.81
CA TRP A 196 23.55 23.15 3.63
C TRP A 196 23.92 24.54 3.10
N ALA A 197 24.92 25.18 3.70
CA ALA A 197 25.46 26.48 3.27
C ALA A 197 26.06 26.42 1.84
N ASN A 198 26.66 25.28 1.47
CA ASN A 198 27.22 25.04 0.14
C ASN A 198 26.18 24.54 -0.88
N GLY A 199 24.94 24.29 -0.48
CA GLY A 199 23.87 23.82 -1.37
C GLY A 199 23.98 22.36 -1.83
N THR A 200 24.95 21.60 -1.34
CA THR A 200 25.19 20.20 -1.75
C THR A 200 24.16 19.24 -1.14
N LYS A 201 23.61 19.58 0.04
CA LYS A 201 22.54 18.82 0.71
C LYS A 201 21.50 19.79 1.27
N THR A 202 20.30 19.28 1.55
CA THR A 202 19.27 20.02 2.30
C THR A 202 18.76 19.19 3.48
N PRO A 203 18.22 19.83 4.53
CA PRO A 203 17.53 19.18 5.64
C PRO A 203 16.47 18.18 5.17
N ARG A 204 16.46 16.96 5.73
CA ARG A 204 15.50 15.88 5.37
C ARG A 204 15.10 14.95 6.53
N SER A 205 15.78 15.00 7.68
CA SER A 205 15.49 14.16 8.86
C SER A 205 14.86 14.95 9.99
N ALA A 206 14.16 14.27 10.91
CA ALA A 206 13.53 14.92 12.07
C ALA A 206 14.56 15.72 12.87
N ASP A 207 15.73 15.12 13.09
CA ASP A 207 16.87 15.78 13.73
C ASP A 207 17.34 17.03 12.96
N SER A 208 17.32 16.99 11.62
CA SER A 208 17.71 18.15 10.80
C SER A 208 16.72 19.31 10.93
N PHE A 209 15.42 19.00 10.99
CA PHE A 209 14.38 20.01 11.15
C PHE A 209 14.36 20.59 12.57
N ASP A 210 14.59 19.78 13.60
CA ASP A 210 14.81 20.28 14.97
C ASP A 210 16.00 21.24 15.03
N VAL A 211 17.10 20.91 14.35
CA VAL A 211 18.24 21.83 14.20
C VAL A 211 17.84 23.13 13.50
N LEU A 212 17.01 23.10 12.43
CA LEU A 212 16.52 24.33 11.80
C LEU A 212 15.68 25.17 12.76
N THR A 213 14.75 24.57 13.51
CA THR A 213 13.92 25.29 14.49
C THR A 213 14.78 25.98 15.55
N ARG A 214 15.88 25.35 15.97
CA ARG A 214 16.84 25.97 16.90
C ARG A 214 17.60 27.14 16.26
N ILE A 215 17.97 27.05 14.98
CA ILE A 215 18.58 28.17 14.23
C ILE A 215 17.58 29.33 14.09
N GLU A 216 16.32 29.03 13.76
CA GLU A 216 15.24 30.04 13.66
C GLU A 216 15.04 30.76 14.99
N ARG A 217 14.95 30.01 16.10
CA ARG A 217 14.86 30.57 17.45
C ARG A 217 16.06 31.45 17.79
N ARG A 218 17.29 30.97 17.54
CA ARG A 218 18.53 31.71 17.80
C ARG A 218 18.55 33.05 17.07
N TYR A 219 18.15 33.05 15.80
CA TYR A 219 18.15 34.24 14.95
C TYR A 219 16.86 35.07 15.03
N ARG A 220 15.92 34.70 15.92
CA ARG A 220 14.59 35.31 16.07
C ARG A 220 13.82 35.42 14.75
N LEU A 221 13.90 34.38 13.94
CA LEU A 221 13.16 34.26 12.68
C LEU A 221 11.75 33.69 12.94
N PRO A 222 10.77 33.98 12.07
CA PRO A 222 9.47 33.30 12.13
C PRO A 222 9.64 31.79 12.07
N GLU A 223 8.79 31.06 12.80
CA GLU A 223 8.81 29.60 12.79
C GLU A 223 8.56 29.05 11.36
N GLY A 224 9.40 28.12 10.92
CA GLY A 224 9.32 27.53 9.60
C GLY A 224 9.88 28.41 8.47
N HIS A 225 10.54 29.53 8.79
CA HIS A 225 11.16 30.42 7.81
C HIS A 225 12.12 29.68 6.87
N PHE A 226 13.06 28.88 7.39
CA PHE A 226 13.98 28.10 6.54
C PHE A 226 13.26 26.98 5.79
N LYS A 227 12.27 26.34 6.43
CA LYS A 227 11.49 25.27 5.80
C LYS A 227 10.73 25.78 4.58
N SER A 228 10.16 26.99 4.64
CA SER A 228 9.47 27.60 3.50
C SER A 228 10.38 27.82 2.28
N ARG A 229 11.70 27.86 2.47
CA ARG A 229 12.70 28.03 1.40
C ARG A 229 13.32 26.71 0.94
N LEU A 230 12.94 25.58 1.54
CA LEU A 230 13.39 24.28 1.10
C LEU A 230 12.71 23.91 -0.22
N PRO A 231 13.44 23.33 -1.18
CA PRO A 231 12.87 22.85 -2.44
C PRO A 231 11.92 21.65 -2.27
N HIS A 232 11.70 21.19 -1.03
CA HIS A 232 10.77 20.11 -0.72
C HIS A 232 10.05 20.36 0.61
N GLN A 233 9.07 21.27 0.60
CA GLN A 233 8.27 21.62 1.78
C GLN A 233 7.33 20.49 2.23
N ALA A 234 6.89 19.64 1.31
CA ALA A 234 5.87 18.60 1.53
C ALA A 234 6.44 17.19 1.73
N GLY A 235 7.75 17.05 1.86
CA GLY A 235 8.39 15.75 2.06
C GLY A 235 8.02 15.09 3.36
N SER A 236 7.96 13.76 3.32
CA SER A 236 7.92 12.97 4.54
C SER A 236 9.31 12.93 5.15
N ILE A 237 9.38 13.31 6.43
CA ILE A 237 10.62 13.32 7.20
C ILE A 237 11.00 11.88 7.56
N TYR A 238 12.29 11.55 7.44
CA TYR A 238 12.80 10.27 7.95
C TYR A 238 13.27 10.43 9.40
N GLY A 239 13.03 9.42 10.25
CA GLY A 239 13.47 9.39 11.64
C GLY A 239 12.38 9.54 12.70
N HIS A 240 11.10 9.45 12.33
CA HIS A 240 10.01 9.41 13.32
C HIS A 240 10.14 8.19 14.25
N ASP A 241 10.00 8.44 15.55
CA ASP A 241 9.99 7.44 16.60
C ASP A 241 8.57 6.88 16.77
N LEU A 242 8.37 5.68 16.21
CA LEU A 242 7.05 5.01 16.13
C LEU A 242 6.98 3.74 16.99
N GLY A 243 7.96 3.50 17.86
CA GLY A 243 8.08 2.23 18.57
C GLY A 243 8.61 1.08 17.69
N GLY A 244 8.96 -0.02 18.35
CA GLY A 244 9.53 -1.23 17.73
C GLY A 244 8.48 -2.24 17.21
N ASP A 245 7.22 -2.03 17.54
CA ASP A 245 6.05 -2.84 17.19
C ASP A 245 5.50 -2.54 15.78
N VAL A 246 5.86 -1.39 15.20
CA VAL A 246 5.39 -0.97 13.87
C VAL A 246 6.22 -1.59 12.74
N SER A 247 5.57 -2.40 11.90
CA SER A 247 6.20 -3.03 10.74
C SER A 247 6.77 -2.01 9.73
N ALA A 248 7.81 -2.39 8.98
CA ALA A 248 8.40 -1.52 7.96
C ALA A 248 7.42 -1.14 6.83
N ALA A 249 6.41 -1.96 6.56
CA ALA A 249 5.36 -1.65 5.59
C ALA A 249 4.40 -0.59 6.11
N GLU A 250 3.95 -0.73 7.36
CA GLU A 250 3.07 0.22 8.03
C GLU A 250 3.77 1.57 8.26
N ARG A 251 5.04 1.55 8.70
CA ARG A 251 5.88 2.74 8.86
C ARG A 251 5.91 3.57 7.58
N ARG A 252 6.09 2.96 6.40
CA ARG A 252 6.10 3.68 5.12
C ARG A 252 4.77 4.35 4.78
N ARG A 253 3.65 3.79 5.23
CA ARG A 253 2.31 4.37 5.01
C ARG A 253 2.04 5.51 6.00
N ILE A 254 2.44 5.36 7.26
CA ILE A 254 2.18 6.36 8.32
C ILE A 254 3.03 7.62 8.15
N VAL A 255 4.33 7.47 7.85
CA VAL A 255 5.34 8.54 7.95
C VAL A 255 5.03 9.76 7.05
N TRP A 256 4.21 9.62 6.01
CA TRP A 256 3.75 10.77 5.22
C TRP A 256 2.73 11.68 5.94
N HIS A 257 1.98 11.11 6.88
CA HIS A 257 0.86 11.76 7.56
C HIS A 257 1.20 12.25 8.97
N LEU A 258 2.48 12.17 9.35
CA LEU A 258 2.95 12.69 10.64
C LEU A 258 3.43 14.13 10.49
N PRO A 259 3.24 14.96 11.53
CA PRO A 259 3.80 16.30 11.55
C PRO A 259 5.31 16.26 11.70
N ASP A 260 5.96 17.33 11.28
CA ASP A 260 7.41 17.36 11.22
C ASP A 260 8.07 17.36 12.61
N ASP A 261 7.39 17.94 13.60
CA ASP A 261 7.74 18.01 15.01
C ASP A 261 7.28 16.78 15.81
N PHE A 262 6.77 15.73 15.16
CA PHE A 262 6.14 14.57 15.82
C PHE A 262 6.95 14.00 17.00
N ASN A 263 8.27 13.91 16.88
CA ASN A 263 9.14 13.37 17.93
C ASN A 263 9.24 14.27 19.19
N GLN A 264 8.91 15.56 19.05
CA GLN A 264 8.93 16.54 20.14
C GLN A 264 7.60 16.58 20.91
N LEU A 265 6.54 16.00 20.33
CA LEU A 265 5.23 15.93 20.96
C LEU A 265 5.22 14.98 22.17
N SER A 266 4.32 15.25 23.12
CA SER A 266 4.08 14.37 24.25
C SER A 266 3.66 12.97 23.77
N PHE A 267 3.94 11.93 24.56
CA PHE A 267 3.57 10.56 24.22
C PHE A 267 2.07 10.42 23.93
N SER A 268 1.22 11.03 24.76
CA SER A 268 -0.24 11.04 24.57
C SER A 268 -0.63 11.65 23.21
N LYS A 269 -0.02 12.76 22.81
CA LYS A 269 -0.31 13.40 21.52
C LYS A 269 0.20 12.58 20.33
N ARG A 270 1.35 11.91 20.48
CA ARG A 270 1.86 10.98 19.46
C ARG A 270 0.90 9.80 19.24
N GLU A 271 0.41 9.18 20.30
CA GLU A 271 -0.58 8.10 20.22
C GLU A 271 -1.89 8.57 19.58
N GLU A 272 -2.40 9.75 19.96
CA GLU A 272 -3.58 10.36 19.36
C GLU A 272 -3.43 10.50 17.83
N ILE A 273 -2.30 11.02 17.36
CA ILE A 273 -2.01 11.20 15.93
C ILE A 273 -1.90 9.85 15.23
N LEU A 274 -1.19 8.87 15.83
CA LEU A 274 -1.03 7.55 15.23
C LEU A 274 -2.36 6.82 15.09
N GLU A 275 -3.21 6.89 16.11
CA GLU A 275 -4.54 6.30 16.08
C GLU A 275 -5.41 7.00 15.03
N TRP A 276 -5.37 8.32 14.96
CA TRP A 276 -6.08 9.06 13.92
C TRP A 276 -5.62 8.68 12.51
N VAL A 277 -4.31 8.60 12.25
CA VAL A 277 -3.76 8.20 10.94
C VAL A 277 -4.17 6.76 10.60
N ARG A 278 -4.06 5.83 11.56
CA ARG A 278 -4.47 4.44 11.35
C ARG A 278 -5.96 4.33 11.04
N ARG A 279 -6.79 5.07 11.77
CA ARG A 279 -8.25 5.03 11.68
C ARG A 279 -8.80 5.73 10.43
N VAL A 280 -8.35 6.93 10.14
CA VAL A 280 -8.90 7.78 9.07
C VAL A 280 -8.18 7.54 7.75
N ILE A 281 -6.85 7.56 7.76
CA ILE A 281 -6.06 7.47 6.53
C ILE A 281 -5.86 6.03 6.08
N ILE A 282 -5.41 5.14 6.97
CA ILE A 282 -5.01 3.79 6.55
C ILE A 282 -6.22 2.88 6.42
N SER A 283 -6.96 2.67 7.51
CA SER A 283 -8.13 1.78 7.52
C SER A 283 -9.34 2.45 6.89
N GLY A 284 -9.59 3.73 7.16
CA GLY A 284 -10.84 4.40 6.80
C GLY A 284 -12.00 3.71 7.52
N SER A 285 -12.09 3.97 8.82
CA SER A 285 -12.82 3.21 9.83
C SER A 285 -14.22 2.72 9.43
N THR A 286 -14.33 1.40 9.21
CA THR A 286 -15.53 0.62 9.51
C THR A 286 -15.09 -0.70 10.15
N ASP A 287 -15.88 -1.24 11.09
CA ASP A 287 -15.64 -2.56 11.70
C ASP A 287 -15.55 -3.67 10.64
N TYR A 288 -16.24 -3.46 9.52
CA TYR A 288 -16.15 -4.29 8.33
C TYR A 288 -14.75 -4.37 7.74
N ARG A 289 -14.02 -3.26 7.61
CA ARG A 289 -12.65 -3.29 7.06
C ARG A 289 -11.68 -3.99 8.01
N GLN A 290 -11.95 -3.98 9.31
CA GLN A 290 -11.20 -4.78 10.27
C GLN A 290 -11.52 -6.27 10.13
N PHE A 291 -12.79 -6.62 9.97
CA PHE A 291 -13.22 -7.96 9.58
C PHE A 291 -12.55 -8.38 8.27
N GLN A 292 -12.51 -7.51 7.25
CA GLN A 292 -11.92 -7.83 5.97
C GLN A 292 -10.45 -8.19 6.09
N ARG A 293 -9.69 -7.40 6.86
CA ARG A 293 -8.28 -7.66 7.14
C ARG A 293 -8.03 -8.95 7.95
N LYS A 294 -9.00 -9.38 8.76
CA LYS A 294 -8.93 -10.64 9.53
C LYS A 294 -9.28 -11.83 8.64
N ALA A 295 -10.40 -11.76 7.91
CA ALA A 295 -10.84 -12.79 6.97
C ALA A 295 -9.83 -12.98 5.82
N SER A 296 -9.16 -11.92 5.35
CA SER A 296 -8.09 -12.04 4.34
C SER A 296 -6.84 -12.75 4.82
N LYS A 297 -6.76 -13.17 6.09
CA LYS A 297 -5.68 -14.04 6.57
C LYS A 297 -6.06 -15.52 6.53
N GLN A 298 -7.35 -15.82 6.42
CA GLN A 298 -7.91 -17.16 6.47
C GLN A 298 -8.07 -17.71 5.06
N ARG A 299 -7.09 -18.51 4.60
CA ARG A 299 -7.10 -19.08 3.25
C ARG A 299 -7.77 -20.45 3.25
N TYR A 300 -8.73 -20.65 2.35
CA TYR A 300 -9.41 -21.95 2.23
C TYR A 300 -9.85 -22.34 0.82
N ALA A 301 -9.69 -21.48 -0.19
CA ALA A 301 -10.12 -21.77 -1.56
C ALA A 301 -9.42 -23.01 -2.17
N ILE A 302 -10.18 -23.78 -2.97
CA ILE A 302 -9.63 -24.77 -3.90
C ILE A 302 -9.21 -24.05 -5.19
N ARG A 303 -7.99 -24.34 -5.66
CA ARG A 303 -7.44 -23.79 -6.91
C ARG A 303 -7.70 -24.73 -8.07
N PHE A 304 -7.85 -24.18 -9.27
CA PHE A 304 -8.07 -24.94 -10.51
C PHE A 304 -6.89 -24.77 -11.48
N PRO A 305 -5.81 -25.57 -11.34
CA PRO A 305 -4.65 -25.45 -12.22
C PRO A 305 -5.03 -25.76 -13.68
N GLY A 306 -4.55 -24.96 -14.63
CA GLY A 306 -4.73 -25.22 -16.07
C GLY A 306 -5.95 -24.57 -16.72
N ILE A 307 -6.87 -23.97 -15.95
CA ILE A 307 -7.95 -23.13 -16.48
C ILE A 307 -7.39 -21.71 -16.61
N SER A 308 -6.70 -21.42 -17.70
CA SER A 308 -6.08 -20.10 -17.94
C SER A 308 -6.92 -19.26 -18.90
N TYR A 309 -7.39 -18.11 -18.41
CA TYR A 309 -7.77 -16.94 -19.19
C TYR A 309 -7.11 -15.74 -18.50
N GLY A 310 -6.42 -14.88 -19.26
CA GLY A 310 -5.64 -13.74 -18.74
C GLY A 310 -4.26 -14.11 -18.17
N THR A 311 -3.21 -13.60 -18.82
CA THR A 311 -1.81 -13.40 -18.35
C THR A 311 -1.28 -14.26 -17.17
N VAL A 312 -0.43 -15.24 -17.51
CA VAL A 312 0.68 -15.79 -16.69
C VAL A 312 0.41 -15.94 -15.18
N LEU A 313 -0.22 -17.04 -14.78
CA LEU A 313 -0.24 -17.51 -13.39
C LEU A 313 1.17 -17.94 -12.94
N SER A 314 2.03 -16.97 -12.67
CA SER A 314 3.23 -17.17 -11.86
C SER A 314 2.80 -17.24 -10.38
N PRO A 315 3.38 -18.10 -9.52
CA PRO A 315 2.80 -18.57 -8.25
C PRO A 315 2.60 -17.52 -7.13
N ARG A 316 2.71 -16.22 -7.41
CA ARG A 316 2.66 -15.12 -6.43
C ARG A 316 2.04 -13.81 -6.96
N VAL A 317 1.44 -13.78 -8.15
CA VAL A 317 0.70 -12.60 -8.64
C VAL A 317 -0.72 -12.74 -8.11
N ARG A 318 -1.07 -11.87 -7.17
CA ARG A 318 -2.18 -12.02 -6.23
C ARG A 318 -3.33 -11.12 -6.63
N SER A 319 -4.54 -11.68 -6.58
CA SER A 319 -5.84 -11.02 -6.56
C SER A 319 -6.11 -10.21 -7.84
N GLU A 320 -6.63 -10.90 -8.85
CA GLU A 320 -7.16 -10.32 -10.08
C GLU A 320 -8.56 -10.85 -10.26
N THR A 321 -9.51 -10.29 -9.50
CA THR A 321 -10.88 -10.72 -9.59
C THR A 321 -11.85 -9.72 -8.90
N LEU A 322 -12.97 -9.16 -9.44
CA LEU A 322 -13.75 -9.27 -10.70
C LEU A 322 -14.67 -8.05 -10.90
N ASP A 323 -15.29 -7.93 -12.08
CA ASP A 323 -16.40 -7.03 -12.44
C ASP A 323 -17.46 -7.85 -13.23
N PHE A 324 -18.67 -8.15 -12.70
CA PHE A 324 -19.90 -8.40 -13.51
C PHE A 324 -21.23 -8.29 -12.72
N GLU A 325 -21.71 -7.05 -12.58
CA GLU A 325 -23.07 -6.58 -12.28
C GLU A 325 -24.20 -7.28 -13.09
N GLY A 326 -25.20 -7.79 -12.38
CA GLY A 326 -26.58 -7.90 -12.86
C GLY A 326 -27.47 -7.29 -11.78
N SER A 327 -28.01 -6.10 -12.04
CA SER A 327 -28.89 -5.34 -11.13
C SER A 327 -28.50 -5.42 -9.65
N LEU A 328 -27.42 -4.72 -9.28
CA LEU A 328 -27.10 -4.14 -7.96
C LEU A 328 -25.63 -3.65 -8.03
N ASP A 329 -25.44 -2.42 -7.55
CA ASP A 329 -24.27 -1.53 -7.50
C ASP A 329 -22.84 -2.11 -7.61
N GLU A 330 -21.96 -1.43 -8.39
CA GLU A 330 -20.49 -1.59 -8.42
C GLU A 330 -19.84 -1.26 -7.06
N ASP A 331 -20.56 -0.55 -6.20
CA ASP A 331 -20.16 -0.20 -4.84
C ASP A 331 -20.46 -1.36 -3.85
N ASP A 332 -21.12 -2.42 -4.33
CA ASP A 332 -21.30 -3.72 -3.68
C ASP A 332 -20.22 -4.74 -4.10
N PHE A 333 -19.15 -4.29 -4.78
CA PHE A 333 -17.84 -4.97 -4.75
C PHE A 333 -17.26 -4.90 -3.33
N ILE A 334 -17.93 -5.60 -2.43
CA ILE A 334 -17.30 -6.26 -1.33
C ILE A 334 -16.20 -7.10 -1.99
N GLU A 335 -14.96 -6.63 -1.91
CA GLU A 335 -13.81 -7.51 -1.81
C GLU A 335 -14.20 -8.50 -0.72
N ASP A 336 -14.76 -9.67 -1.11
CA ASP A 336 -15.10 -10.72 -0.16
C ASP A 336 -13.78 -10.99 0.54
N PRO A 337 -13.71 -10.75 1.85
CA PRO A 337 -12.43 -10.77 2.49
C PRO A 337 -11.80 -12.16 2.52
N ASP A 338 -12.56 -13.18 2.13
CA ASP A 338 -12.06 -14.53 1.91
C ASP A 338 -11.38 -14.72 0.52
N LEU A 339 -11.41 -13.73 -0.40
CA LEU A 339 -10.81 -13.76 -1.75
C LEU A 339 -9.27 -13.72 -1.67
N LEU A 340 -8.69 -14.85 -1.30
CA LEU A 340 -7.29 -15.15 -1.55
C LEU A 340 -7.14 -16.58 -2.07
N ALA A 341 -6.48 -16.68 -3.22
CA ALA A 341 -6.06 -17.94 -3.80
C ALA A 341 -5.06 -18.69 -2.89
N GLY A 342 -5.54 -19.77 -2.28
CA GLY A 342 -4.79 -21.01 -2.09
C GLY A 342 -4.72 -21.57 -0.67
N VAL A 343 -5.12 -22.84 -0.52
CA VAL A 343 -4.41 -23.84 0.30
C VAL A 343 -4.29 -25.21 -0.41
N VAL A 344 -5.20 -25.59 -1.31
CA VAL A 344 -5.15 -26.91 -1.98
C VAL A 344 -5.59 -26.83 -3.46
N ASP A 345 -4.98 -27.67 -4.31
CA ASP A 345 -5.35 -27.78 -5.73
C ASP A 345 -6.53 -28.75 -5.90
N ALA A 346 -7.39 -28.46 -6.89
CA ALA A 346 -8.57 -29.26 -7.20
C ALA A 346 -8.16 -30.69 -7.60
N PRO A 347 -8.87 -31.70 -7.08
CA PRO A 347 -8.74 -33.06 -7.60
C PRO A 347 -8.98 -33.11 -9.11
N PRO A 348 -8.36 -34.04 -9.85
CA PRO A 348 -8.45 -34.09 -11.32
C PRO A 348 -9.88 -34.08 -11.86
N ARG A 349 -10.80 -34.78 -11.17
CA ARG A 349 -12.22 -34.82 -11.54
C ARG A 349 -12.88 -33.44 -11.41
N LEU A 350 -12.77 -32.80 -10.25
CA LEU A 350 -13.33 -31.47 -10.01
C LEU A 350 -12.72 -30.42 -10.96
N ALA A 351 -11.42 -30.54 -11.25
CA ALA A 351 -10.74 -29.67 -12.20
C ALA A 351 -11.29 -29.80 -13.62
N MET A 352 -11.56 -31.04 -14.06
CA MET A 352 -12.18 -31.30 -15.36
C MET A 352 -13.61 -30.76 -15.43
N GLU A 353 -14.41 -30.97 -14.38
CA GLU A 353 -15.78 -30.45 -14.30
C GLU A 353 -15.81 -28.91 -14.40
N MET A 354 -14.91 -28.22 -13.69
CA MET A 354 -14.77 -26.75 -13.79
C MET A 354 -14.35 -26.32 -15.21
N ALA A 355 -13.38 -27.00 -15.81
CA ALA A 355 -12.92 -26.69 -17.17
C ALA A 355 -14.05 -26.86 -18.20
N ASN A 356 -14.88 -27.89 -18.04
CA ASN A 356 -16.04 -28.13 -18.89
C ASN A 356 -17.12 -27.06 -18.73
N LEU A 357 -17.43 -26.64 -17.49
CA LEU A 357 -18.34 -25.53 -17.24
C LEU A 357 -17.86 -24.23 -17.88
N VAL A 358 -16.58 -23.89 -17.68
CA VAL A 358 -15.97 -22.69 -18.26
C VAL A 358 -16.02 -22.76 -19.79
N ARG A 359 -15.62 -23.89 -20.39
CA ARG A 359 -15.72 -24.09 -21.83
C ARG A 359 -17.15 -23.92 -22.34
N PHE A 360 -18.13 -24.52 -21.65
CA PHE A 360 -19.54 -24.39 -22.00
C PHE A 360 -20.00 -22.93 -21.94
N LYS A 361 -19.64 -22.16 -20.90
CA LYS A 361 -20.09 -20.77 -20.74
C LYS A 361 -19.31 -19.74 -21.55
N THR A 362 -18.12 -20.06 -22.04
CA THR A 362 -17.26 -19.12 -22.80
C THR A 362 -17.21 -19.39 -24.31
N ALA A 363 -17.63 -20.58 -24.78
CA ALA A 363 -17.61 -20.92 -26.20
C ALA A 363 -18.41 -19.93 -27.06
N THR A 364 -17.93 -19.60 -28.26
CA THR A 364 -18.64 -18.69 -29.17
C THR A 364 -19.98 -19.29 -29.62
N LEU A 365 -19.97 -20.56 -30.02
CA LEU A 365 -21.15 -21.33 -30.39
C LEU A 365 -21.33 -22.50 -29.43
N THR A 366 -22.58 -22.85 -29.15
CA THR A 366 -22.88 -24.06 -28.39
C THR A 366 -22.55 -25.30 -29.23
N SER A 367 -22.02 -26.34 -28.58
CA SER A 367 -21.83 -27.64 -29.21
C SER A 367 -23.18 -28.23 -29.64
N VAL A 368 -23.17 -29.00 -30.73
CA VAL A 368 -24.37 -29.70 -31.21
C VAL A 368 -25.00 -30.54 -30.09
N GLY A 369 -26.32 -30.41 -29.91
CA GLY A 369 -27.07 -31.09 -28.84
C GLY A 369 -27.12 -30.36 -27.51
N PHE A 370 -26.35 -29.28 -27.33
CA PHE A 370 -26.38 -28.44 -26.13
C PHE A 370 -27.07 -27.10 -26.38
N GLN A 371 -27.85 -26.65 -25.41
CA GLN A 371 -28.46 -25.32 -25.39
C GLN A 371 -27.84 -24.49 -24.26
N ARG A 372 -27.69 -23.18 -24.46
CA ARG A 372 -27.09 -22.31 -23.45
C ARG A 372 -27.82 -20.98 -23.37
N ASN A 373 -28.12 -20.59 -22.14
CA ASN A 373 -28.52 -19.23 -21.83
C ASN A 373 -27.33 -18.42 -21.30
N GLY A 374 -27.09 -17.27 -21.93
CA GLY A 374 -26.01 -16.34 -21.60
C GLY A 374 -24.61 -16.85 -21.96
N VAL A 375 -23.67 -15.91 -22.15
CA VAL A 375 -22.26 -16.20 -22.38
C VAL A 375 -21.45 -15.45 -21.33
N TRP A 376 -20.48 -16.11 -20.73
CA TRP A 376 -19.53 -15.46 -19.81
C TRP A 376 -18.42 -14.79 -20.62
N GLY A 377 -18.15 -13.53 -20.29
CA GLY A 377 -16.90 -12.88 -20.68
C GLY A 377 -15.71 -13.48 -19.93
N GLU A 378 -14.50 -13.06 -20.30
CA GLU A 378 -13.26 -13.54 -19.69
C GLU A 378 -13.23 -13.27 -18.18
N GLU A 379 -13.63 -12.06 -17.78
CA GLU A 379 -13.74 -11.66 -16.38
C GLU A 379 -14.82 -12.50 -15.67
N THR A 380 -16.04 -12.55 -16.19
CA THR A 380 -17.11 -13.36 -15.58
C THR A 380 -16.73 -14.82 -15.40
N ALA A 381 -15.95 -15.39 -16.34
CA ALA A 381 -15.46 -16.76 -16.20
C ALA A 381 -14.45 -16.89 -15.06
N SER A 382 -13.45 -16.00 -15.00
CA SER A 382 -12.51 -15.92 -13.86
C SER A 382 -13.28 -15.78 -12.54
N GLN A 383 -14.41 -15.06 -12.56
CA GLN A 383 -15.23 -14.82 -11.37
C GLN A 383 -15.83 -16.06 -10.81
N LYS A 384 -16.54 -16.75 -11.67
CA LYS A 384 -17.25 -17.95 -11.27
C LYS A 384 -16.25 -19.03 -10.86
N VAL A 385 -15.06 -19.09 -11.47
CA VAL A 385 -13.98 -19.99 -11.02
C VAL A 385 -13.55 -19.68 -9.59
N GLU A 386 -13.27 -18.41 -9.23
CA GLU A 386 -12.85 -18.08 -7.86
C GLU A 386 -13.98 -18.28 -6.84
N HIS A 387 -15.18 -17.81 -7.14
CA HIS A 387 -16.35 -17.94 -6.27
C HIS A 387 -16.67 -19.42 -5.96
N LEU A 388 -16.65 -20.27 -7.00
CA LEU A 388 -16.84 -21.70 -6.83
C LEU A 388 -15.64 -22.33 -6.10
N GLY A 389 -14.41 -21.87 -6.36
CA GLY A 389 -13.22 -22.27 -5.61
C GLY A 389 -13.32 -21.99 -4.11
N LEU A 390 -13.91 -20.86 -3.72
CA LEU A 390 -14.22 -20.55 -2.32
C LEU A 390 -15.32 -21.44 -1.76
N LEU A 391 -16.41 -21.66 -2.48
CA LEU A 391 -17.48 -22.56 -2.03
C LEU A 391 -16.94 -23.98 -1.78
N PHE A 392 -16.22 -24.55 -2.75
CA PHE A 392 -15.61 -25.87 -2.58
C PHE A 392 -14.53 -25.88 -1.50
N GLY A 393 -13.82 -24.77 -1.34
CA GLY A 393 -12.88 -24.57 -0.23
C GLY A 393 -13.55 -24.62 1.14
N ALA A 394 -14.72 -23.99 1.30
CA ALA A 394 -15.48 -24.01 2.54
C ALA A 394 -15.99 -25.42 2.85
N LEU A 395 -16.41 -26.18 1.83
CA LEU A 395 -16.79 -27.58 1.97
C LEU A 395 -15.60 -28.46 2.38
N ALA A 396 -14.40 -28.20 1.85
CA ALA A 396 -13.20 -28.98 2.15
C ALA A 396 -12.55 -28.66 3.51
N ALA A 397 -12.59 -27.39 3.94
CA ALA A 397 -11.89 -26.94 5.13
C ALA A 397 -12.36 -27.64 6.40
N SER A 398 -11.44 -27.90 7.33
CA SER A 398 -11.76 -28.60 8.58
C SER A 398 -12.73 -27.80 9.46
N PRO A 399 -13.71 -28.45 10.12
CA PRO A 399 -14.57 -27.83 11.13
C PRO A 399 -13.79 -27.20 12.30
N ASP A 400 -12.62 -27.75 12.63
CA ASP A 400 -11.78 -27.29 13.75
C ASP A 400 -10.83 -26.15 13.36
N SER A 401 -10.74 -25.82 12.07
CA SER A 401 -9.93 -24.70 11.59
C SER A 401 -10.59 -23.35 11.86
N GLU A 402 -9.84 -22.25 11.75
CA GLU A 402 -10.41 -20.89 11.81
C GLU A 402 -11.53 -20.65 10.78
N VAL A 403 -11.54 -21.44 9.70
CA VAL A 403 -12.55 -21.38 8.63
C VAL A 403 -13.87 -21.99 9.09
N LYS A 404 -13.84 -22.95 10.02
CA LYS A 404 -14.98 -23.76 10.46
C LYS A 404 -15.74 -24.38 9.29
N GLY A 405 -15.01 -24.94 8.32
CA GLY A 405 -15.58 -25.54 7.11
C GLY A 405 -16.31 -26.86 7.39
N ARG A 406 -16.78 -27.53 6.34
CA ARG A 406 -17.54 -28.78 6.50
C ARG A 406 -16.66 -30.01 6.75
N GLY A 407 -15.43 -30.02 6.24
CA GLY A 407 -14.51 -31.15 6.34
C GLY A 407 -14.78 -32.29 5.36
N ILE A 408 -15.42 -32.02 4.21
CA ILE A 408 -15.64 -33.02 3.17
C ILE A 408 -14.28 -33.41 2.55
N PRO A 409 -13.92 -34.71 2.50
CA PRO A 409 -12.70 -35.15 1.83
C PRO A 409 -12.66 -34.66 0.38
N LEU A 410 -11.54 -34.06 -0.05
CA LEU A 410 -11.40 -33.48 -1.39
C LEU A 410 -11.84 -34.42 -2.53
N ARG A 411 -11.53 -35.71 -2.43
CA ARG A 411 -11.92 -36.73 -3.41
C ARG A 411 -13.44 -36.90 -3.61
N GLN A 412 -14.24 -36.47 -2.65
CA GLN A 412 -15.72 -36.53 -2.69
C GLN A 412 -16.34 -35.23 -3.21
N ILE A 413 -15.56 -34.13 -3.30
CA ILE A 413 -16.05 -32.84 -3.76
C ILE A 413 -16.13 -32.83 -5.28
N THR A 414 -17.36 -32.68 -5.79
CA THR A 414 -17.71 -32.64 -7.22
C THR A 414 -18.79 -31.58 -7.43
N PHE A 415 -18.98 -31.13 -8.67
CA PHE A 415 -20.11 -30.28 -9.04
C PHE A 415 -21.46 -30.96 -8.81
N GLY A 416 -21.51 -32.29 -8.91
CA GLY A 416 -22.72 -33.05 -8.66
C GLY A 416 -23.31 -32.82 -7.25
N LEU A 417 -22.46 -32.53 -6.25
CA LEU A 417 -22.93 -32.18 -4.90
C LEU A 417 -23.79 -30.92 -4.87
N LEU A 418 -23.58 -29.97 -5.80
CA LEU A 418 -24.29 -28.69 -5.81
C LEU A 418 -25.77 -28.83 -6.20
N VAL A 419 -26.21 -30.00 -6.68
CA VAL A 419 -27.63 -30.25 -6.95
C VAL A 419 -28.44 -30.41 -5.67
N PHE A 420 -27.81 -30.75 -4.54
CA PHE A 420 -28.54 -31.06 -3.30
C PHE A 420 -28.84 -29.78 -2.48
N PRO A 421 -30.11 -29.54 -2.12
CA PRO A 421 -30.52 -28.39 -1.29
C PRO A 421 -29.75 -28.26 0.03
N GLY A 422 -29.43 -29.38 0.68
CA GLY A 422 -28.72 -29.39 1.96
C GLY A 422 -27.32 -28.74 1.90
N ILE A 423 -26.63 -28.82 0.75
CA ILE A 423 -25.34 -28.14 0.55
C ILE A 423 -25.51 -26.62 0.56
N TRP A 424 -26.55 -26.11 -0.08
CA TRP A 424 -26.84 -24.68 -0.15
C TRP A 424 -27.29 -24.11 1.18
N ASP A 425 -28.19 -24.80 1.88
CA ASP A 425 -28.65 -24.37 3.20
C ASP A 425 -27.48 -24.33 4.20
N TRP A 426 -26.60 -25.32 4.18
CA TRP A 426 -25.38 -25.28 4.98
C TRP A 426 -24.45 -24.13 4.58
N TYR A 427 -24.20 -23.93 3.29
CA TYR A 427 -23.28 -22.88 2.81
C TYR A 427 -23.78 -21.47 3.18
N LEU A 428 -25.08 -21.20 3.00
CA LEU A 428 -25.70 -19.94 3.39
C LEU A 428 -25.61 -19.70 4.89
N GLN A 429 -26.01 -20.68 5.71
CA GLN A 429 -25.92 -20.58 7.18
C GLN A 429 -24.48 -20.46 7.67
N TRP A 430 -23.54 -21.14 7.02
CA TRP A 430 -22.11 -21.05 7.33
C TRP A 430 -21.58 -19.63 7.07
N ARG A 431 -21.93 -19.03 5.92
CA ARG A 431 -21.58 -17.63 5.60
C ARG A 431 -22.20 -16.66 6.60
N GLU A 432 -23.47 -16.85 6.96
CA GLU A 432 -24.15 -16.04 7.97
C GLU A 432 -23.48 -16.17 9.34
N LYS A 433 -23.13 -17.37 9.81
CA LYS A 433 -22.43 -17.56 11.10
C LYS A 433 -21.04 -16.95 11.11
N ARG A 434 -20.34 -16.97 9.96
CA ARG A 434 -18.98 -16.45 9.81
C ARG A 434 -18.95 -14.93 9.72
N ARG A 435 -19.91 -14.32 9.02
CA ARG A 435 -19.98 -12.87 8.79
C ARG A 435 -20.91 -12.13 9.76
N GLY A 436 -21.94 -12.80 10.25
CA GLY A 436 -23.03 -12.28 11.08
C GLY A 436 -24.28 -11.84 10.30
N PHE A 437 -24.26 -11.84 8.96
CA PHE A 437 -25.35 -11.38 8.10
C PHE A 437 -25.14 -11.81 6.62
N TYR A 438 -26.19 -11.73 5.81
CA TYR A 438 -26.18 -11.99 4.37
C TYR A 438 -25.85 -10.75 3.53
N THR A 439 -25.26 -10.96 2.35
CA THR A 439 -24.90 -9.90 1.37
C THR A 439 -25.34 -10.30 -0.05
N SER A 440 -25.12 -9.42 -1.03
CA SER A 440 -25.27 -9.72 -2.46
C SER A 440 -24.44 -10.93 -2.92
N TRP A 441 -23.33 -11.28 -2.24
CA TRP A 441 -22.57 -12.50 -2.52
C TRP A 441 -23.42 -13.77 -2.53
N GLU A 442 -24.25 -13.96 -1.50
CA GLU A 442 -25.07 -15.16 -1.38
C GLU A 442 -26.11 -15.21 -2.51
N GLN A 443 -26.62 -14.05 -2.91
CA GLN A 443 -27.49 -13.90 -4.06
C GLN A 443 -26.80 -14.22 -5.40
N ASP A 444 -25.54 -13.82 -5.56
CA ASP A 444 -24.74 -14.14 -6.75
C ASP A 444 -24.41 -15.63 -6.87
N MET A 445 -24.17 -16.29 -5.74
CA MET A 445 -23.93 -17.73 -5.68
C MET A 445 -25.21 -18.51 -6.00
N LEU A 446 -26.36 -18.08 -5.46
CA LEU A 446 -27.66 -18.65 -5.81
C LEU A 446 -28.02 -18.43 -7.28
N SER A 447 -27.72 -17.25 -7.82
CA SER A 447 -27.91 -16.95 -9.25
C SER A 447 -27.02 -17.82 -10.14
N ALA A 448 -25.79 -18.12 -9.71
CA ALA A 448 -24.90 -19.01 -10.43
C ALA A 448 -25.46 -20.44 -10.51
N ILE A 449 -25.94 -21.01 -9.39
CA ILE A 449 -26.53 -22.36 -9.42
C ILE A 449 -27.85 -22.41 -10.19
N LEU A 450 -28.70 -21.38 -10.07
CA LEU A 450 -29.91 -21.26 -10.90
C LEU A 450 -29.57 -21.29 -12.39
N GLY A 451 -28.51 -20.60 -12.80
CA GLY A 451 -28.02 -20.64 -14.18
C GLY A 451 -27.41 -21.98 -14.61
N MET A 452 -26.98 -22.81 -13.67
CA MET A 452 -26.40 -24.14 -13.92
C MET A 452 -27.47 -25.25 -13.91
N THR A 453 -28.52 -25.14 -13.10
CA THR A 453 -29.60 -26.14 -12.97
C THR A 453 -30.86 -25.81 -13.79
N ARG A 454 -30.87 -24.65 -14.48
CA ARG A 454 -32.00 -24.24 -15.32
C ARG A 454 -32.40 -25.34 -16.31
N PRO A 455 -33.71 -25.64 -16.45
CA PRO A 455 -34.20 -26.58 -17.45
C PRO A 455 -33.68 -26.27 -18.85
N GLU A 456 -33.28 -27.32 -19.57
CA GLU A 456 -32.80 -27.36 -20.97
C GLU A 456 -31.46 -26.66 -21.24
N THR A 457 -31.18 -25.53 -20.58
CA THR A 457 -30.09 -24.62 -20.91
C THR A 457 -28.99 -24.56 -19.84
N GLY A 458 -29.26 -25.10 -18.64
CA GLY A 458 -28.31 -25.20 -17.55
C GLY A 458 -27.20 -26.20 -17.85
N TRP A 459 -25.98 -25.91 -17.42
CA TRP A 459 -24.86 -26.83 -17.61
C TRP A 459 -25.09 -28.14 -16.85
N MET A 460 -25.41 -28.08 -15.55
CA MET A 460 -25.68 -29.29 -14.76
C MET A 460 -26.88 -30.06 -15.31
N TRP A 461 -27.94 -29.38 -15.77
CA TRP A 461 -29.10 -30.03 -16.41
C TRP A 461 -28.69 -30.94 -17.57
N GLN A 462 -27.70 -30.53 -18.38
CA GLN A 462 -27.27 -31.25 -19.58
C GLN A 462 -26.14 -32.27 -19.33
N HIS A 463 -25.71 -32.46 -18.07
CA HIS A 463 -24.56 -33.28 -17.70
C HIS A 463 -24.92 -34.29 -16.58
N ALA A 464 -25.78 -35.26 -16.90
CA ALA A 464 -26.25 -36.29 -15.95
C ALA A 464 -25.14 -37.22 -15.43
N GLU A 465 -23.99 -37.30 -16.11
CA GLU A 465 -22.83 -38.03 -15.63
C GLU A 465 -22.26 -37.49 -14.31
N LEU A 466 -22.61 -36.25 -13.92
CA LEU A 466 -22.26 -35.66 -12.64
C LEU A 466 -22.82 -36.45 -11.43
N ALA A 467 -23.89 -37.23 -11.63
CA ALA A 467 -24.45 -38.11 -10.60
C ALA A 467 -23.52 -39.28 -10.23
N LYS A 468 -22.56 -39.64 -11.09
CA LYS A 468 -21.71 -40.82 -10.90
C LYS A 468 -20.74 -40.63 -9.75
N GLY A 469 -20.62 -41.62 -8.88
CA GLY A 469 -19.63 -41.62 -7.80
C GLY A 469 -19.86 -40.55 -6.72
N LEU A 470 -21.10 -40.03 -6.61
CA LEU A 470 -21.53 -39.27 -5.45
C LEU A 470 -21.48 -40.15 -4.20
N GLN A 471 -21.22 -39.52 -3.05
CA GLN A 471 -21.12 -40.19 -1.76
C GLN A 471 -21.96 -39.41 -0.75
N PRO A 472 -22.67 -40.09 0.19
CA PRO A 472 -23.42 -39.40 1.23
C PRO A 472 -22.53 -38.46 2.03
N VAL A 473 -23.05 -37.27 2.31
CA VAL A 473 -22.39 -36.27 3.16
C VAL A 473 -23.21 -36.20 4.43
N PRO A 474 -22.72 -36.71 5.58
CA PRO A 474 -23.49 -36.79 6.81
C PRO A 474 -24.20 -35.48 7.12
N GLY A 475 -25.52 -35.51 7.34
CA GLY A 475 -26.33 -34.35 7.67
C GLY A 475 -26.57 -33.31 6.55
N LEU A 476 -26.02 -33.49 5.34
CA LEU A 476 -26.25 -32.60 4.19
C LEU A 476 -26.84 -33.31 2.97
N VAL A 477 -26.39 -34.55 2.71
CA VAL A 477 -26.81 -35.36 1.56
C VAL A 477 -26.94 -36.81 2.00
N THR A 478 -28.15 -37.37 1.86
CA THR A 478 -28.49 -38.74 2.21
C THR A 478 -28.21 -39.72 1.06
N ALA A 479 -28.19 -41.03 1.36
CA ALA A 479 -28.07 -42.05 0.32
C ALA A 479 -29.31 -42.08 -0.60
N GLU A 480 -30.51 -41.88 -0.05
CA GLU A 480 -31.77 -41.85 -0.80
C GLU A 480 -31.81 -40.70 -1.82
N GLU A 481 -31.34 -39.51 -1.44
CA GLU A 481 -31.23 -38.37 -2.37
C GLU A 481 -30.24 -38.65 -3.50
N ILE A 482 -29.14 -39.36 -3.22
CA ILE A 482 -28.16 -39.75 -4.23
C ILE A 482 -28.77 -40.78 -5.18
N ASP A 483 -29.48 -41.78 -4.66
CA ASP A 483 -30.14 -42.79 -5.47
C ASP A 483 -31.21 -42.14 -6.38
N PHE A 484 -31.98 -41.18 -5.86
CA PHE A 484 -32.90 -40.37 -6.65
C PHE A 484 -32.17 -39.59 -7.74
N ALA A 485 -31.08 -38.89 -7.44
CA ALA A 485 -30.32 -38.12 -8.42
C ALA A 485 -29.66 -39.01 -9.50
N GLN A 486 -29.31 -40.26 -9.17
CA GLN A 486 -28.79 -41.23 -10.14
C GLN A 486 -29.88 -41.80 -11.06
N GLN A 487 -31.12 -41.91 -10.56
CA GLN A 487 -32.27 -42.39 -11.34
C GLN A 487 -32.88 -41.27 -12.20
N ASP A 488 -33.06 -40.09 -11.62
CA ASP A 488 -33.65 -38.91 -12.26
C ASP A 488 -32.86 -37.63 -11.95
N TRP A 489 -31.78 -37.45 -12.71
CA TRP A 489 -30.94 -36.27 -12.60
C TRP A 489 -31.67 -34.95 -12.92
N HIS A 490 -32.61 -34.98 -13.87
CA HIS A 490 -33.39 -33.81 -14.24
C HIS A 490 -34.36 -33.42 -13.11
N GLY A 491 -35.00 -34.40 -12.48
CA GLY A 491 -35.78 -34.20 -11.26
C GLY A 491 -34.97 -33.57 -10.13
N ALA A 492 -33.75 -34.07 -9.89
CA ALA A 492 -32.84 -33.47 -8.90
C ALA A 492 -32.47 -32.02 -9.25
N CYS A 493 -32.16 -31.73 -10.52
CA CYS A 493 -31.90 -30.35 -10.97
C CYS A 493 -33.12 -29.44 -10.80
N ALA A 494 -34.33 -29.94 -11.09
CA ALA A 494 -35.57 -29.19 -10.93
C ALA A 494 -35.84 -28.83 -9.45
N GLU A 495 -35.66 -29.79 -8.54
CA GLU A 495 -35.78 -29.55 -7.09
C GLU A 495 -34.73 -28.54 -6.60
N CYS A 496 -33.48 -28.65 -7.07
CA CYS A 496 -32.43 -27.67 -6.79
C CYS A 496 -32.81 -26.26 -7.28
N PHE A 497 -33.30 -26.16 -8.52
CA PHE A 497 -33.69 -24.89 -9.14
C PHE A 497 -34.83 -24.23 -8.37
N LYS A 498 -35.84 -25.01 -7.97
CA LYS A 498 -36.95 -24.56 -7.13
C LYS A 498 -36.46 -24.05 -5.76
N HIS A 499 -35.62 -24.83 -5.09
CA HIS A 499 -35.02 -24.47 -3.80
C HIS A 499 -34.21 -23.17 -3.88
N ALA A 500 -33.28 -23.08 -4.84
CA ALA A 500 -32.43 -21.90 -5.02
C ALA A 500 -33.25 -20.65 -5.39
N THR A 501 -34.36 -20.80 -6.14
CA THR A 501 -35.26 -19.68 -6.46
C THR A 501 -35.94 -19.14 -5.21
N HIS A 502 -36.39 -20.03 -4.31
CA HIS A 502 -37.01 -19.64 -3.04
C HIS A 502 -35.97 -18.97 -2.12
N ARG A 503 -34.81 -19.60 -1.94
CA ARG A 503 -33.72 -19.03 -1.13
C ARG A 503 -33.24 -17.68 -1.66
N SER A 504 -33.18 -17.50 -2.97
CA SER A 504 -32.79 -16.22 -3.58
C SER A 504 -33.72 -15.09 -3.14
N ARG A 505 -35.05 -15.32 -3.15
CA ARG A 505 -36.04 -14.33 -2.70
C ARG A 505 -35.95 -14.05 -1.21
N GLU A 506 -35.66 -15.07 -0.40
CA GLU A 506 -35.46 -14.90 1.05
C GLU A 506 -34.21 -14.07 1.33
N ILE A 507 -33.08 -14.42 0.71
CA ILE A 507 -31.80 -13.72 0.84
C ILE A 507 -31.93 -12.27 0.40
N GLN A 508 -32.61 -11.99 -0.72
CA GLN A 508 -32.90 -10.61 -1.18
C GLN A 508 -33.62 -9.75 -0.13
N ARG A 509 -34.45 -10.35 0.74
CA ARG A 509 -35.19 -9.62 1.78
C ARG A 509 -34.35 -9.35 3.04
N VAL A 510 -33.35 -10.19 3.30
CA VAL A 510 -32.57 -10.14 4.55
C VAL A 510 -31.12 -9.71 4.36
N MET A 511 -30.62 -9.68 3.12
CA MET A 511 -29.29 -9.18 2.83
C MET A 511 -29.15 -7.73 3.29
N ARG A 512 -27.99 -7.41 3.83
CA ARG A 512 -27.67 -6.07 4.31
C ARG A 512 -26.58 -5.47 3.45
N VAL A 513 -26.83 -4.27 2.94
CA VAL A 513 -25.79 -3.39 2.43
C VAL A 513 -25.04 -2.87 3.66
N HIS A 514 -23.87 -3.43 3.93
CA HIS A 514 -23.16 -3.18 5.19
C HIS A 514 -22.62 -1.75 5.29
N ARG A 515 -22.37 -1.10 4.15
CA ARG A 515 -21.87 0.27 4.12
C ARG A 515 -22.65 1.02 3.06
N ASP A 516 -23.15 2.21 3.40
CA ASP A 516 -23.52 3.17 2.36
C ASP A 516 -22.26 3.38 1.54
N PRO A 517 -22.24 2.95 0.28
CA PRO A 517 -20.96 2.78 -0.39
C PRO A 517 -20.43 4.15 -0.87
N PHE A 518 -21.31 5.16 -0.84
CA PHE A 518 -20.99 6.58 -0.91
C PHE A 518 -20.38 7.17 0.37
N GLU A 519 -20.48 6.53 1.55
CA GLU A 519 -19.97 7.04 2.85
C GLU A 519 -18.56 7.65 2.73
N PRO A 520 -17.57 7.03 2.05
CA PRO A 520 -16.24 7.60 1.94
C PRO A 520 -16.16 8.98 1.28
N ILE A 521 -17.13 9.30 0.44
CA ILE A 521 -17.19 10.50 -0.38
C ILE A 521 -18.46 11.34 -0.09
N MET A 522 -19.22 11.03 0.96
CA MET A 522 -20.44 11.79 1.28
C MET A 522 -20.16 13.28 1.45
N CYS A 523 -19.05 13.65 2.10
CA CYS A 523 -18.62 15.05 2.21
C CYS A 523 -18.44 15.77 0.86
N VAL A 524 -18.19 15.01 -0.23
CA VAL A 524 -18.10 15.54 -1.60
C VAL A 524 -19.47 15.54 -2.25
N LEU A 525 -20.22 14.44 -2.12
CA LEU A 525 -21.54 14.31 -2.76
C LEU A 525 -22.58 15.26 -2.17
N GLU A 526 -22.42 15.66 -0.91
CA GLU A 526 -23.29 16.64 -0.25
C GLU A 526 -23.01 18.08 -0.72
N ALA A 527 -21.81 18.37 -1.22
CA ALA A 527 -21.47 19.70 -1.73
C ALA A 527 -22.37 20.12 -2.91
N ASP A 528 -22.56 21.43 -3.10
CA ASP A 528 -23.34 21.99 -4.22
C ASP A 528 -22.74 21.61 -5.58
N SER A 529 -21.41 21.53 -5.64
CA SER A 529 -20.65 21.13 -6.81
C SER A 529 -19.69 20.00 -6.44
N PRO A 530 -20.16 18.73 -6.44
CA PRO A 530 -19.33 17.58 -6.07
C PRO A 530 -18.05 17.48 -6.91
N LEU A 531 -18.14 17.73 -8.22
CA LEU A 531 -16.98 17.72 -9.11
C LEU A 531 -15.95 18.80 -8.77
N ALA A 532 -16.39 20.02 -8.42
CA ALA A 532 -15.48 21.09 -8.01
C ALA A 532 -14.82 20.78 -6.66
N GLU A 533 -15.55 20.19 -5.71
CA GLU A 533 -15.01 19.77 -4.44
C GLU A 533 -13.93 18.69 -4.63
N TYR A 534 -14.23 17.65 -5.44
CA TYR A 534 -13.27 16.57 -5.72
C TYR A 534 -12.06 17.05 -6.53
N ARG A 535 -12.24 18.05 -7.42
CA ARG A 535 -11.14 18.64 -8.20
C ARG A 535 -10.02 19.20 -7.30
N LYS A 536 -10.34 19.68 -6.09
CA LYS A 536 -9.33 20.21 -5.13
C LYS A 536 -8.19 19.22 -4.88
N ILE A 537 -8.44 17.91 -4.98
CA ILE A 537 -7.42 16.87 -4.85
C ILE A 537 -6.34 17.01 -5.93
N THR A 538 -6.73 17.33 -7.17
CA THR A 538 -5.77 17.53 -8.27
C THR A 538 -4.96 18.80 -8.08
N ASP A 539 -5.57 19.89 -7.57
CA ASP A 539 -4.87 21.13 -7.25
C ASP A 539 -3.85 20.92 -6.11
N GLU A 540 -4.22 20.11 -5.11
CA GLU A 540 -3.35 19.72 -3.99
C GLU A 540 -2.12 18.90 -4.44
N ILE A 541 -2.27 18.04 -5.44
CA ILE A 541 -1.15 17.30 -6.06
C ILE A 541 -0.19 18.27 -6.74
N ILE A 542 -0.71 19.19 -7.57
CA ILE A 542 0.12 20.16 -8.30
C ILE A 542 0.83 21.10 -7.33
N LYS A 543 0.13 21.60 -6.31
CA LYS A 543 0.71 22.43 -5.25
C LYS A 543 1.90 21.77 -4.54
N ARG A 544 1.94 20.43 -4.49
CA ARG A 544 2.97 19.64 -3.82
C ARG A 544 3.87 18.86 -4.78
N LEU A 545 3.88 19.24 -6.06
CA LEU A 545 4.68 18.57 -7.07
C LEU A 545 6.18 18.65 -6.70
N PRO A 546 6.90 17.51 -6.61
CA PRO A 546 8.33 17.51 -6.35
C PRO A 546 9.11 18.16 -7.51
N ASP A 547 10.21 18.84 -7.18
CA ASP A 547 11.20 19.29 -8.19
C ASP A 547 11.72 18.07 -8.96
N GLU A 548 11.45 18.05 -10.27
CA GLU A 548 11.79 16.94 -11.13
C GLU A 548 13.31 16.74 -11.31
N ASN A 549 14.07 17.83 -11.44
CA ASN A 549 15.52 17.74 -11.64
C ASN A 549 16.19 17.08 -10.45
N ARG A 550 15.65 17.32 -9.25
CA ARG A 550 16.19 16.77 -8.00
C ARG A 550 15.56 15.44 -7.59
N TYR A 551 14.29 15.22 -7.93
CA TYR A 551 13.50 14.06 -7.52
C TYR A 551 12.66 13.52 -8.70
N PRO A 552 13.30 12.97 -9.73
CA PRO A 552 12.61 12.60 -10.96
C PRO A 552 11.55 11.51 -10.75
N VAL A 553 11.82 10.52 -9.87
CA VAL A 553 10.86 9.45 -9.58
C VAL A 553 9.64 9.97 -8.80
N PRO A 554 9.77 10.65 -7.65
CA PRO A 554 8.62 11.24 -6.97
C PRO A 554 7.81 12.22 -7.83
N ALA A 555 8.46 13.03 -8.67
CA ALA A 555 7.79 13.92 -9.61
C ALA A 555 6.95 13.12 -10.61
N ALA A 556 7.55 12.09 -11.24
CA ALA A 556 6.84 11.19 -12.15
C ALA A 556 5.65 10.47 -11.49
N GLU A 557 5.80 10.03 -10.23
CA GLU A 557 4.71 9.41 -9.47
C GLU A 557 3.56 10.40 -9.20
N ALA A 558 3.88 11.66 -8.88
CA ALA A 558 2.90 12.70 -8.63
C ALA A 558 2.16 13.12 -9.90
N VAL A 559 2.86 13.30 -11.03
CA VAL A 559 2.22 13.57 -12.34
C VAL A 559 1.33 12.41 -12.76
N ARG A 560 1.76 11.15 -12.57
CA ARG A 560 0.91 9.97 -12.80
C ARG A 560 -0.37 10.03 -11.96
N SER A 561 -0.24 10.29 -10.66
CA SER A 561 -1.39 10.40 -9.74
C SER A 561 -2.35 11.52 -10.14
N PHE A 562 -1.82 12.69 -10.54
CA PHE A 562 -2.60 13.80 -11.07
C PHE A 562 -3.39 13.37 -12.31
N LEU A 563 -2.74 12.75 -13.29
CA LEU A 563 -3.38 12.32 -14.54
C LEU A 563 -4.41 11.21 -14.33
N ILE A 564 -4.16 10.26 -13.42
CA ILE A 564 -5.14 9.21 -13.06
C ILE A 564 -6.46 9.85 -12.60
N LEU A 565 -6.40 10.80 -11.66
CA LEU A 565 -7.60 11.49 -11.18
C LEU A 565 -8.19 12.44 -12.24
N ARG A 566 -7.35 13.22 -12.91
CA ARG A 566 -7.77 14.23 -13.89
C ARG A 566 -8.46 13.60 -15.11
N LEU A 567 -7.97 12.47 -15.60
CA LEU A 567 -8.62 11.72 -16.69
C LEU A 567 -9.86 10.98 -16.19
N GLY A 568 -9.83 10.42 -14.97
CA GLY A 568 -11.01 9.82 -14.35
C GLY A 568 -12.18 10.80 -14.27
N LEU A 569 -11.91 12.03 -13.82
CA LEU A 569 -12.90 13.11 -13.69
C LEU A 569 -13.42 13.66 -15.04
N HIS A 570 -12.75 13.44 -16.16
CA HIS A 570 -13.24 13.90 -17.47
C HIS A 570 -13.92 12.81 -18.27
N LEU A 571 -13.36 11.60 -18.22
CA LEU A 571 -13.81 10.51 -19.08
C LEU A 571 -14.92 9.72 -18.42
N GLY A 572 -15.01 9.73 -17.08
CA GLY A 572 -15.98 8.94 -16.34
C GLY A 572 -15.80 7.43 -16.53
N LEU A 573 -14.64 6.97 -16.99
CA LEU A 573 -14.42 5.56 -17.31
C LEU A 573 -14.40 4.68 -16.08
N ARG A 574 -14.90 3.45 -16.23
CA ARG A 574 -14.64 2.35 -15.29
C ARG A 574 -13.13 2.11 -15.14
N GLN A 575 -12.72 1.61 -13.97
CA GLN A 575 -11.31 1.35 -13.66
C GLN A 575 -10.61 0.50 -14.72
N LYS A 576 -11.28 -0.53 -15.25
CA LYS A 576 -10.73 -1.41 -16.29
C LYS A 576 -10.32 -0.61 -17.53
N ASN A 577 -11.23 0.22 -18.04
CA ASN A 577 -11.01 0.99 -19.27
C ASN A 577 -9.90 2.02 -19.08
N LEU A 578 -9.85 2.69 -17.92
CA LEU A 578 -8.80 3.66 -17.61
C LEU A 578 -7.42 2.98 -17.41
N ARG A 579 -7.39 1.87 -16.68
CA ARG A 579 -6.19 1.08 -16.38
C ARG A 579 -5.57 0.47 -17.65
N GLN A 580 -6.42 -0.04 -18.54
CA GLN A 580 -5.99 -0.73 -19.76
C GLN A 580 -5.86 0.20 -20.98
N LEU A 581 -6.15 1.50 -20.83
CA LEU A 581 -6.01 2.48 -21.90
C LEU A 581 -4.58 2.47 -22.46
N LEU A 582 -4.44 2.23 -23.76
CA LEU A 582 -3.17 2.30 -24.47
C LEU A 582 -2.78 3.76 -24.74
N VAL A 583 -1.51 4.02 -25.01
CA VAL A 583 -1.03 5.33 -25.45
C VAL A 583 -0.34 5.23 -26.80
N CYS A 584 -0.76 6.09 -27.74
CA CYS A 584 -0.05 6.36 -28.98
C CYS A 584 0.62 7.75 -28.85
N PRO A 585 1.97 7.81 -28.76
CA PRO A 585 2.67 9.08 -28.71
C PRO A 585 2.39 9.93 -29.96
N ARG A 586 2.44 11.24 -29.81
CA ARG A 586 2.23 12.16 -30.93
C ARG A 586 3.23 11.88 -32.06
N GLY A 587 2.78 11.96 -33.30
CA GLY A 587 3.58 11.67 -34.49
C GLY A 587 3.72 10.17 -34.84
N HIS A 588 3.13 9.27 -34.04
CA HIS A 588 3.03 7.86 -34.38
C HIS A 588 1.67 7.52 -34.99
N PHE A 589 1.61 6.44 -35.76
CA PHE A 589 0.36 5.94 -36.32
C PHE A 589 -0.47 5.28 -35.21
N PRO A 590 -1.72 5.74 -35.00
CA PRO A 590 -2.62 5.10 -34.04
C PRO A 590 -2.91 3.64 -34.37
N THR A 591 -3.28 2.88 -33.35
CA THR A 591 -3.74 1.51 -33.53
C THR A 591 -5.07 1.52 -34.31
N PRO A 592 -5.24 0.69 -35.36
CA PRO A 592 -6.50 0.60 -36.09
C PRO A 592 -7.66 0.19 -35.17
N GLU A 593 -8.84 0.79 -35.36
CA GLU A 593 -10.02 0.56 -34.51
C GLU A 593 -10.39 -0.92 -34.42
N ARG A 594 -10.33 -1.66 -35.53
CA ARG A 594 -10.55 -3.12 -35.56
C ARG A 594 -9.62 -3.90 -34.62
N ARG A 595 -8.36 -3.50 -34.53
CA ARG A 595 -7.40 -4.15 -33.63
C ARG A 595 -7.68 -3.79 -32.17
N LEU A 596 -8.15 -2.57 -31.90
CA LEU A 596 -8.63 -2.16 -30.58
C LEU A 596 -9.88 -2.95 -30.17
N GLU A 597 -10.80 -3.22 -31.11
CA GLU A 597 -11.97 -4.08 -30.91
C GLU A 597 -11.57 -5.52 -30.57
N ASP A 598 -10.62 -6.11 -31.32
CA ASP A 598 -10.09 -7.45 -31.06
C ASP A 598 -9.46 -7.55 -29.66
N MET A 599 -8.74 -6.50 -29.25
CA MET A 599 -8.11 -6.39 -27.94
C MET A 599 -9.08 -6.00 -26.82
N LYS A 600 -10.27 -5.51 -27.15
CA LYS A 600 -11.24 -4.88 -26.23
C LYS A 600 -10.60 -3.80 -25.34
N ARG A 601 -9.78 -2.92 -25.95
CA ARG A 601 -9.05 -1.85 -25.26
C ARG A 601 -9.16 -0.55 -26.03
N GLY A 602 -9.12 0.57 -25.33
CA GLY A 602 -9.00 1.88 -25.96
C GLY A 602 -7.57 2.39 -26.06
N GLU A 603 -7.43 3.54 -26.71
CA GLU A 603 -6.17 4.24 -26.93
C GLU A 603 -6.36 5.75 -26.74
N ILE A 604 -5.44 6.40 -26.02
CA ILE A 604 -5.26 7.85 -26.08
C ILE A 604 -4.24 8.18 -27.18
N ARG A 605 -4.59 9.10 -28.06
CA ARG A 605 -3.83 9.42 -29.27
C ARG A 605 -4.02 10.88 -29.68
N TRP A 606 -3.11 11.42 -30.48
CA TRP A 606 -3.26 12.77 -31.02
C TRP A 606 -4.18 12.78 -32.24
N SER A 607 -5.20 13.63 -32.26
CA SER A 607 -6.04 13.92 -33.43
C SER A 607 -5.49 15.14 -34.17
N ASP A 608 -4.94 14.94 -35.36
CA ASP A 608 -4.49 16.06 -36.22
C ASP A 608 -5.66 16.91 -36.72
N ARG A 609 -6.83 16.29 -36.93
CA ARG A 609 -8.05 16.98 -37.36
C ARG A 609 -8.53 17.96 -36.29
N ASP A 610 -8.63 17.50 -35.06
CA ASP A 610 -9.21 18.26 -33.95
C ASP A 610 -8.15 19.00 -33.11
N LYS A 611 -6.86 18.84 -33.48
CA LYS A 611 -5.69 19.42 -32.82
C LYS A 611 -5.67 19.17 -31.31
N GLY A 612 -5.96 17.94 -30.91
CA GLY A 612 -6.08 17.58 -29.50
C GLY A 612 -5.89 16.11 -29.19
N TRP A 613 -5.69 15.79 -27.91
CA TRP A 613 -5.63 14.42 -27.43
C TRP A 613 -7.03 13.79 -27.46
N GLU A 614 -7.21 12.79 -28.32
CA GLU A 614 -8.41 11.97 -28.44
C GLU A 614 -8.29 10.71 -27.58
N VAL A 615 -9.34 10.38 -26.83
CA VAL A 615 -9.54 9.06 -26.25
C VAL A 615 -10.56 8.32 -27.10
N LEU A 616 -10.12 7.24 -27.75
CA LEU A 616 -10.99 6.33 -28.49
C LEU A 616 -11.07 4.99 -27.77
N ILE A 617 -12.29 4.53 -27.48
CA ILE A 617 -12.53 3.20 -26.91
C ILE A 617 -13.66 2.52 -27.70
N PRO A 618 -13.43 1.33 -28.28
CA PRO A 618 -14.50 0.62 -28.99
C PRO A 618 -15.63 0.23 -28.03
N SER A 619 -16.86 0.21 -28.52
CA SER A 619 -18.05 -0.08 -27.70
C SER A 619 -17.95 -1.44 -27.01
N ASN A 620 -17.43 -2.45 -27.70
CA ASN A 620 -17.26 -3.83 -27.20
C ASN A 620 -16.25 -3.97 -26.04
N ALA A 621 -15.45 -2.93 -25.76
CA ALA A 621 -14.59 -2.86 -24.57
C ALA A 621 -15.38 -2.46 -23.31
N PHE A 622 -16.52 -1.78 -23.48
CA PHE A 622 -17.42 -1.46 -22.38
C PHE A 622 -18.32 -2.64 -22.06
N LYS A 623 -18.61 -2.79 -20.78
CA LYS A 623 -19.61 -3.76 -20.31
C LYS A 623 -21.00 -3.48 -20.89
N ASN A 624 -21.37 -2.20 -20.95
CA ASN A 624 -22.66 -1.74 -21.47
C ASN A 624 -22.63 -1.52 -23.00
N ALA A 625 -21.82 -2.29 -23.74
CA ALA A 625 -21.66 -2.15 -25.19
C ALA A 625 -22.98 -2.12 -25.98
N ASN A 626 -23.97 -2.88 -25.49
CA ASN A 626 -25.29 -3.02 -26.10
C ASN A 626 -26.32 -2.00 -25.58
N SER A 627 -25.92 -1.08 -24.69
CA SER A 627 -26.82 -0.03 -24.20
C SER A 627 -27.12 0.99 -25.30
N SER A 628 -28.23 1.71 -25.13
CA SER A 628 -28.65 2.79 -26.02
C SER A 628 -27.59 3.89 -26.17
N PHE A 629 -26.70 4.06 -25.19
CA PHE A 629 -25.62 5.04 -25.24
C PHE A 629 -24.69 4.86 -26.44
N PHE A 630 -24.24 3.62 -26.70
CA PHE A 630 -23.25 3.38 -27.74
C PHE A 630 -23.87 3.29 -29.13
N GLY A 631 -25.05 2.67 -29.27
CA GLY A 631 -25.65 2.42 -30.59
C GLY A 631 -24.66 1.78 -31.57
N ALA A 632 -23.82 0.86 -31.07
CA ALA A 632 -22.70 0.22 -31.76
C ALA A 632 -21.54 1.14 -32.23
N LYS A 633 -21.48 2.40 -31.81
CA LYS A 633 -20.37 3.34 -32.09
C LYS A 633 -19.33 3.35 -30.97
N PRO A 634 -18.04 3.61 -31.27
CA PRO A 634 -17.01 3.76 -30.25
C PRO A 634 -17.26 5.02 -29.40
N PHE A 635 -16.77 4.99 -28.16
CA PHE A 635 -16.56 6.20 -27.38
C PHE A 635 -15.43 7.00 -28.00
N ARG A 636 -15.67 8.30 -28.25
CA ARG A 636 -14.66 9.24 -28.73
C ARG A 636 -14.81 10.56 -27.97
N LEU A 637 -13.72 11.02 -27.35
CA LEU A 637 -13.68 12.31 -26.68
C LEU A 637 -12.35 13.01 -26.94
N ILE A 638 -12.39 14.25 -27.43
CA ILE A 638 -11.24 15.14 -27.44
C ILE A 638 -11.12 15.78 -26.05
N LEU A 639 -9.99 15.56 -25.39
CA LEU A 639 -9.70 16.13 -24.09
C LEU A 639 -9.50 17.64 -24.22
N PRO A 640 -10.16 18.47 -23.39
CA PRO A 640 -9.94 19.90 -23.41
C PRO A 640 -8.60 20.25 -22.75
N ASP A 641 -7.82 21.15 -23.36
CA ASP A 641 -6.57 21.64 -22.76
C ASP A 641 -6.84 22.73 -21.72
N LEU A 642 -7.44 22.32 -20.59
CA LEU A 642 -7.74 23.20 -19.47
C LEU A 642 -6.82 22.87 -18.29
N LEU A 643 -6.19 23.91 -17.74
CA LEU A 643 -5.25 23.81 -16.61
C LEU A 643 -4.03 22.96 -16.97
N ASP A 644 -3.40 23.28 -18.10
CA ASP A 644 -2.17 22.66 -18.59
C ASP A 644 -2.25 21.14 -18.78
N LEU A 645 -3.44 20.59 -19.07
CA LEU A 645 -3.62 19.15 -19.22
C LEU A 645 -2.68 18.58 -20.30
N TYR A 646 -2.52 19.26 -21.43
CA TYR A 646 -1.66 18.78 -22.51
C TYR A 646 -0.19 18.80 -22.13
N LYS A 647 0.24 19.82 -21.37
CA LYS A 647 1.60 19.86 -20.83
C LYS A 647 1.88 18.64 -19.96
N PHE A 648 1.02 18.36 -18.97
CA PHE A 648 1.20 17.21 -18.08
C PHE A 648 1.13 15.87 -18.82
N LEU A 649 0.23 15.74 -19.81
CA LEU A 649 0.17 14.54 -20.66
C LEU A 649 1.46 14.34 -21.46
N ASN A 650 1.95 15.39 -22.13
CA ASN A 650 3.16 15.31 -22.94
C ASN A 650 4.38 14.99 -22.07
N GLU A 651 4.60 15.72 -20.96
CA GLU A 651 5.69 15.46 -20.01
C GLU A 651 5.62 14.03 -19.45
N TYR A 652 4.40 13.54 -19.18
CA TYR A 652 4.22 12.18 -18.70
C TYR A 652 4.61 11.14 -19.74
N ILE A 653 4.06 11.26 -20.96
CA ILE A 653 4.24 10.30 -22.05
C ILE A 653 5.70 10.27 -22.52
N GLU A 654 6.33 11.44 -22.67
CA GLU A 654 7.67 11.56 -23.25
C GLU A 654 8.79 11.24 -22.25
N ARG A 655 8.62 11.62 -20.97
CA ARG A 655 9.71 11.59 -19.99
C ARG A 655 9.38 10.77 -18.75
N HIS A 656 8.30 11.08 -18.04
CA HIS A 656 8.05 10.47 -16.74
C HIS A 656 7.77 8.96 -16.82
N ARG A 657 7.09 8.48 -17.88
CA ARG A 657 6.88 7.03 -18.09
C ARG A 657 8.21 6.27 -18.13
N ALA A 658 9.21 6.78 -18.85
CA ALA A 658 10.54 6.17 -18.91
C ALA A 658 11.22 6.12 -17.52
N VAL A 659 11.09 7.20 -16.74
CA VAL A 659 11.61 7.25 -15.35
C VAL A 659 10.99 6.17 -14.45
N LEU A 660 9.68 5.91 -14.61
CA LEU A 660 8.96 4.89 -13.83
C LEU A 660 9.28 3.46 -14.27
N LEU A 661 9.48 3.24 -15.56
CA LEU A 661 9.81 1.94 -16.15
C LEU A 661 11.27 1.53 -15.87
N ARG A 662 12.19 2.50 -15.77
CA ARG A 662 13.63 2.25 -15.71
C ARG A 662 14.06 1.40 -16.91
N ASN A 663 14.50 0.16 -16.68
CA ASN A 663 14.94 -0.78 -17.71
C ASN A 663 13.87 -1.85 -18.05
N ALA A 664 12.65 -1.72 -17.53
CA ALA A 664 11.59 -2.66 -17.82
C ALA A 664 11.01 -2.43 -19.23
N ARG A 665 10.49 -3.51 -19.82
CA ARG A 665 9.75 -3.44 -21.07
C ARG A 665 8.48 -2.60 -20.88
N ASP A 666 8.23 -1.69 -21.82
CA ASP A 666 7.02 -0.88 -21.82
C ASP A 666 5.79 -1.74 -22.22
N PRO A 667 4.74 -1.80 -21.38
CA PRO A 667 3.51 -2.52 -21.69
C PRO A 667 2.58 -1.79 -22.69
N GLY A 668 2.88 -0.53 -23.04
CA GLY A 668 2.06 0.31 -23.92
C GLY A 668 0.80 0.90 -23.29
N THR A 669 0.48 0.55 -22.03
CA THR A 669 -0.58 1.22 -21.26
C THR A 669 -0.17 2.65 -20.95
N LEU A 670 -1.14 3.59 -20.96
CA LEU A 670 -0.90 4.97 -20.58
C LEU A 670 -0.24 5.03 -19.20
N PHE A 671 -0.88 4.41 -18.20
CA PHE A 671 -0.37 4.37 -16.83
C PHE A 671 0.51 3.14 -16.57
N VAL A 672 1.66 3.38 -15.93
CA VAL A 672 2.64 2.34 -15.57
C VAL A 672 3.03 2.42 -14.10
N LYS A 673 3.29 1.26 -13.48
CA LYS A 673 3.79 1.15 -12.11
C LYS A 673 5.20 1.71 -12.00
N THR A 674 5.56 2.17 -10.81
CA THR A 674 6.97 2.43 -10.49
C THR A 674 7.67 1.07 -10.33
N VAL A 675 8.50 0.70 -11.30
CA VAL A 675 9.18 -0.61 -11.31
C VAL A 675 10.24 -0.67 -10.20
N LYS A 676 10.15 -1.71 -9.37
CA LYS A 676 11.12 -2.06 -8.33
C LYS A 676 11.93 -3.28 -8.76
N THR A 677 13.03 -3.58 -8.05
CA THR A 677 13.91 -4.73 -8.35
C THR A 677 13.17 -6.07 -8.40
N ASN A 678 12.07 -6.20 -7.66
CA ASN A 678 11.23 -7.40 -7.60
C ASN A 678 9.92 -7.31 -8.42
N SER A 679 9.73 -6.24 -9.20
CA SER A 679 8.55 -6.09 -10.05
C SER A 679 8.63 -7.04 -11.24
N LYS A 680 7.59 -7.86 -11.41
CA LYS A 680 7.47 -8.78 -12.56
C LYS A 680 6.89 -8.12 -13.81
N ASP A 681 5.96 -7.19 -13.60
CA ASP A 681 5.24 -6.48 -14.65
C ASP A 681 5.15 -4.99 -14.29
N ALA A 682 5.26 -4.13 -15.30
CA ALA A 682 5.10 -2.69 -15.20
C ALA A 682 3.64 -2.24 -15.40
N ALA A 683 2.78 -3.04 -16.03
CA ALA A 683 1.37 -2.71 -16.20
C ALA A 683 0.62 -2.80 -14.87
N TYR A 684 -0.39 -1.95 -14.68
CA TYR A 684 -1.30 -2.07 -13.55
C TYR A 684 -2.30 -3.21 -13.77
N ASP A 685 -2.44 -4.06 -12.75
CA ASP A 685 -3.56 -4.98 -12.57
C ASP A 685 -4.68 -4.30 -11.75
N GLN A 686 -5.81 -4.98 -11.52
CA GLN A 686 -6.94 -4.41 -10.78
C GLN A 686 -6.54 -3.95 -9.38
N THR A 687 -5.91 -4.83 -8.61
CA THR A 687 -5.52 -4.59 -7.21
C THR A 687 -4.49 -3.48 -7.09
N THR A 688 -3.47 -3.49 -7.94
CA THR A 688 -2.40 -2.48 -7.92
C THR A 688 -2.90 -1.13 -8.42
N PHE A 689 -3.86 -1.09 -9.36
CA PHE A 689 -4.49 0.16 -9.79
C PHE A 689 -5.38 0.73 -8.67
N TYR A 690 -6.20 -0.11 -8.03
CA TYR A 690 -7.01 0.28 -6.87
C TYR A 690 -6.14 0.82 -5.74
N GLU A 691 -5.06 0.12 -5.37
CA GLU A 691 -4.14 0.58 -4.34
C GLU A 691 -3.43 1.88 -4.74
N ALA A 692 -3.05 2.07 -6.01
CA ALA A 692 -2.46 3.32 -6.48
C ALA A 692 -3.43 4.50 -6.38
N TRP A 693 -4.71 4.27 -6.72
CA TRP A 693 -5.77 5.24 -6.54
C TRP A 693 -5.96 5.58 -5.06
N ARG A 694 -6.17 4.56 -4.23
CA ARG A 694 -6.38 4.70 -2.79
C ARG A 694 -5.20 5.42 -2.12
N LEU A 695 -3.97 5.09 -2.48
CA LEU A 695 -2.76 5.78 -1.99
C LEU A 695 -2.74 7.25 -2.41
N THR A 696 -3.21 7.58 -3.62
CA THR A 696 -3.34 8.97 -4.08
C THR A 696 -4.35 9.73 -3.23
N ILE A 697 -5.51 9.13 -2.94
CA ILE A 697 -6.53 9.71 -2.06
C ILE A 697 -6.02 9.86 -0.63
N GLN A 698 -5.37 8.85 -0.07
CA GLN A 698 -4.76 8.93 1.26
C GLN A 698 -3.76 10.07 1.35
N ARG A 699 -2.94 10.25 0.32
CA ARG A 699 -1.84 11.22 0.30
C ARG A 699 -2.28 12.66 0.08
N TYR A 700 -3.22 12.88 -0.84
CA TYR A 700 -3.60 14.21 -1.31
C TYR A 700 -5.09 14.51 -1.16
N GLY A 701 -5.95 13.49 -1.07
CA GLY A 701 -7.39 13.69 -0.94
C GLY A 701 -7.79 14.06 0.48
N ILE A 702 -7.39 13.25 1.45
CA ILE A 702 -7.87 13.37 2.84
C ILE A 702 -7.12 14.50 3.55
N TYR A 703 -7.86 15.52 3.99
CA TYR A 703 -7.30 16.60 4.80
C TYR A 703 -6.85 16.08 6.18
N ASN A 704 -5.59 16.31 6.51
CA ASN A 704 -4.94 15.95 7.76
C ASN A 704 -4.73 17.20 8.63
N PRO A 705 -5.48 17.34 9.75
CA PRO A 705 -5.43 18.53 10.59
C PRO A 705 -4.09 18.71 11.33
N TYR A 706 -3.30 17.65 11.48
CA TYR A 706 -2.00 17.73 12.15
C TYR A 706 -0.88 18.21 11.22
N THR A 707 -1.08 18.17 9.91
CA THR A 707 -0.04 18.53 8.92
C THR A 707 -0.46 19.64 7.96
N ASP A 708 -1.75 20.01 7.96
CA ASP A 708 -2.38 20.91 6.98
C ASP A 708 -2.15 20.45 5.51
N ARG A 709 -2.08 19.13 5.32
CA ARG A 709 -1.95 18.49 4.00
C ARG A 709 -3.24 17.77 3.64
N GLY A 710 -3.50 17.63 2.35
CA GLY A 710 -4.71 17.01 1.83
C GLY A 710 -5.79 18.05 1.52
N ALA A 711 -6.71 17.70 0.62
CA ALA A 711 -7.62 18.66 0.01
C ALA A 711 -8.96 18.80 0.72
N ILE A 712 -9.56 17.71 1.19
CA ILE A 712 -10.98 17.67 1.57
C ILE A 712 -11.15 17.14 2.99
N ARG A 713 -11.86 17.91 3.83
CA ARG A 713 -12.19 17.52 5.21
C ARG A 713 -13.30 16.46 5.21
N GLY A 714 -13.14 15.42 6.02
CA GLY A 714 -14.11 14.34 6.13
C GLY A 714 -14.05 13.27 5.03
N LEU A 715 -13.20 13.46 4.01
CA LEU A 715 -12.98 12.45 2.97
C LEU A 715 -12.33 11.19 3.57
N LEU A 716 -12.78 10.01 3.16
CA LEU A 716 -12.18 8.74 3.57
C LEU A 716 -11.51 8.01 2.39
N PRO A 717 -10.64 7.02 2.65
CA PRO A 717 -9.99 6.24 1.60
C PRO A 717 -11.02 5.46 0.78
N HIS A 718 -10.92 5.58 -0.54
CA HIS A 718 -11.85 5.01 -1.50
C HIS A 718 -11.17 4.69 -2.83
N GLY A 719 -11.89 3.99 -3.71
CA GLY A 719 -11.38 3.47 -4.99
C GLY A 719 -11.77 4.30 -6.21
N PRO A 720 -11.40 3.84 -7.42
CA PRO A 720 -11.67 4.54 -8.67
C PRO A 720 -13.17 4.69 -9.02
N HIS A 721 -14.03 3.75 -8.58
CA HIS A 721 -15.46 3.79 -8.88
C HIS A 721 -16.11 5.10 -8.36
N ASN A 722 -15.69 5.57 -7.20
CA ASN A 722 -16.32 6.73 -6.57
C ASN A 722 -16.14 8.05 -7.34
N VAL A 723 -15.22 8.12 -8.32
CA VAL A 723 -15.21 9.27 -9.24
C VAL A 723 -16.38 9.27 -10.21
N ARG A 724 -16.87 8.10 -10.61
CA ARG A 724 -18.11 7.98 -11.41
C ARG A 724 -19.30 8.48 -10.60
N ASP A 725 -19.36 8.15 -9.32
CA ASP A 725 -20.41 8.65 -8.41
C ASP A 725 -20.39 10.17 -8.30
N VAL A 726 -19.21 10.76 -8.14
CA VAL A 726 -19.03 12.21 -8.11
C VAL A 726 -19.51 12.84 -9.42
N LEU A 727 -19.18 12.25 -10.57
CA LEU A 727 -19.60 12.78 -11.88
C LEU A 727 -21.11 12.67 -12.10
N ALA A 728 -21.68 11.48 -11.90
CA ALA A 728 -23.11 11.24 -12.05
C ALA A 728 -23.90 12.16 -11.12
N THR A 729 -23.48 12.28 -9.85
CA THR A 729 -24.14 13.14 -8.86
C THR A 729 -23.98 14.61 -9.21
N HIS A 730 -22.80 15.05 -9.67
CA HIS A 730 -22.59 16.43 -10.08
C HIS A 730 -23.50 16.81 -11.25
N ILE A 731 -23.51 16.03 -12.32
CA ILE A 731 -24.38 16.28 -13.48
C ILE A 731 -25.85 16.22 -13.07
N LEU A 732 -26.24 15.26 -12.23
CA LEU A 732 -27.60 15.13 -11.75
C LEU A 732 -28.04 16.34 -10.92
N LYS A 733 -27.19 16.85 -10.02
CA LYS A 733 -27.47 18.08 -9.25
C LYS A 733 -27.57 19.32 -10.12
N GLN A 734 -26.73 19.44 -11.15
CA GLN A 734 -26.71 20.62 -12.02
C GLN A 734 -27.88 20.63 -13.03
N THR A 735 -28.28 19.46 -13.53
CA THR A 735 -29.19 19.35 -14.68
C THR A 735 -30.55 18.74 -14.31
N GLY A 736 -30.64 18.00 -13.22
CA GLY A 736 -31.81 17.19 -12.85
C GLY A 736 -32.08 16.00 -13.79
N SER A 737 -31.23 15.76 -14.80
CA SER A 737 -31.46 14.76 -15.84
C SER A 737 -30.67 13.48 -15.58
N TYR A 738 -31.41 12.38 -15.40
CA TYR A 738 -30.82 11.04 -15.31
C TYR A 738 -30.10 10.64 -16.60
N GLU A 739 -30.60 11.08 -17.76
CA GLU A 739 -30.00 10.79 -19.07
C GLU A 739 -28.64 11.47 -19.24
N GLN A 740 -28.54 12.76 -18.93
CA GLN A 740 -27.25 13.46 -19.02
C GLN A 740 -26.24 12.90 -18.02
N ALA A 741 -26.69 12.56 -16.81
CA ALA A 741 -25.84 11.91 -15.82
C ALA A 741 -25.38 10.52 -16.29
N SER A 742 -26.23 9.75 -16.98
CA SER A 742 -25.86 8.44 -17.50
C SER A 742 -24.83 8.53 -18.64
N TYR A 743 -24.89 9.57 -19.47
CA TYR A 743 -23.87 9.84 -20.50
C TYR A 743 -22.49 10.12 -19.92
N ALA A 744 -22.42 10.84 -18.79
CA ALA A 744 -21.17 11.15 -18.11
C ALA A 744 -20.42 9.91 -17.61
N ILE A 745 -21.14 8.81 -17.37
CA ILE A 745 -20.58 7.55 -16.85
C ILE A 745 -20.80 6.35 -17.80
N GLN A 746 -21.27 6.58 -19.02
CA GLN A 746 -21.54 5.53 -20.02
C GLN A 746 -22.46 4.42 -19.48
N ASP A 747 -23.54 4.82 -18.82
CA ASP A 747 -24.56 3.95 -18.24
C ASP A 747 -25.97 4.29 -18.74
N THR A 748 -26.97 3.56 -18.25
CA THR A 748 -28.38 3.75 -18.56
C THR A 748 -29.05 4.70 -17.55
N PRO A 749 -30.06 5.48 -17.98
CA PRO A 749 -30.79 6.37 -17.08
C PRO A 749 -31.44 5.64 -15.89
N ASP A 750 -31.95 4.43 -16.09
CA ASP A 750 -32.61 3.63 -15.03
C ASP A 750 -31.64 3.24 -13.91
N MET A 751 -30.41 2.89 -14.27
CA MET A 751 -29.35 2.61 -13.31
C MET A 751 -29.01 3.87 -12.50
N VAL A 752 -28.88 5.02 -13.17
CA VAL A 752 -28.60 6.29 -12.49
C VAL A 752 -29.74 6.69 -11.55
N ALA A 753 -30.99 6.51 -11.96
CA ALA A 753 -32.15 6.81 -11.13
C ALA A 753 -32.19 5.95 -9.86
N SER A 754 -31.88 4.66 -10.00
CA SER A 754 -31.85 3.70 -8.89
C SER A 754 -30.76 4.04 -7.87
N HIS A 755 -29.58 4.45 -8.32
CA HIS A 755 -28.40 4.61 -7.46
C HIS A 755 -28.18 6.04 -6.96
N TYR A 756 -28.41 7.05 -7.80
CA TYR A 756 -28.13 8.45 -7.49
C TYR A 756 -29.38 9.30 -7.25
N GLY A 757 -30.58 8.73 -7.42
CA GLY A 757 -31.85 9.45 -7.26
C GLY A 757 -31.99 10.17 -5.91
N ARG A 758 -31.35 9.65 -4.86
CA ARG A 758 -31.33 10.25 -3.52
C ARG A 758 -30.61 11.61 -3.43
N PHE A 759 -29.74 11.93 -4.38
CA PHE A 759 -28.98 13.19 -4.41
C PHE A 759 -29.62 14.27 -5.27
N LEU A 760 -30.78 13.97 -5.86
CA LEU A 760 -31.53 14.94 -6.65
C LEU A 760 -31.98 16.08 -5.73
N PRO A 761 -31.82 17.35 -6.13
CA PRO A 761 -32.29 18.49 -5.35
C PRO A 761 -33.79 18.35 -5.02
N GLN A 762 -34.18 18.63 -3.78
CA GLN A 762 -35.58 18.54 -3.32
C GLN A 762 -36.51 19.49 -4.10
N ASP A 763 -35.95 20.57 -4.65
CA ASP A 763 -36.69 21.59 -5.39
C ASP A 763 -36.50 21.47 -6.92
N LYS A 764 -37.05 20.39 -7.51
CA LYS A 764 -37.05 20.19 -8.97
C LYS A 764 -37.73 21.36 -9.71
N ALA A 765 -38.69 22.00 -9.06
CA ALA A 765 -39.42 23.14 -9.60
C ALA A 765 -38.53 24.37 -9.75
N ALA A 766 -37.64 24.66 -8.79
CA ALA A 766 -36.65 25.73 -8.90
C ALA A 766 -35.66 25.50 -10.05
N LEU A 767 -35.27 24.25 -10.33
CA LEU A 767 -34.36 23.93 -11.43
C LEU A 767 -35.03 24.14 -12.80
N ALA A 768 -36.29 23.70 -12.94
CA ALA A 768 -37.12 23.97 -14.11
C ALA A 768 -37.36 25.48 -14.27
N ALA A 769 -37.62 26.20 -13.18
CA ALA A 769 -37.82 27.65 -13.19
C ALA A 769 -36.57 28.39 -13.68
N ARG A 770 -35.34 27.97 -13.33
CA ARG A 770 -34.12 28.59 -13.86
C ARG A 770 -34.01 28.47 -15.37
N ILE A 771 -34.33 27.30 -15.94
CA ILE A 771 -34.31 27.08 -17.39
C ILE A 771 -35.40 27.91 -18.06
N LEU A 772 -36.61 27.94 -17.49
CA LEU A 772 -37.70 28.78 -17.99
C LEU A 772 -37.34 30.28 -17.93
N ASN A 773 -36.66 30.71 -16.87
CA ASN A 773 -36.22 32.09 -16.65
C ASN A 773 -35.12 32.54 -17.62
N GLN A 774 -34.32 31.63 -18.20
CA GLN A 774 -33.34 31.99 -19.23
C GLN A 774 -34.04 32.58 -20.47
N VAL A 775 -35.19 32.03 -20.87
CA VAL A 775 -36.00 32.55 -21.98
C VAL A 775 -36.49 33.97 -21.71
N TRP A 776 -36.78 34.29 -20.45
CA TRP A 776 -37.20 35.63 -20.04
C TRP A 776 -36.04 36.62 -19.88
N MET A 777 -34.79 36.14 -19.82
CA MET A 777 -33.57 36.97 -19.70
C MET A 777 -32.86 37.23 -21.04
N GLU A 778 -33.27 36.57 -22.12
CA GLU A 778 -32.74 36.79 -23.49
C GLU A 778 -33.41 37.98 -24.22
N VAL A 779 -34.12 38.86 -23.50
CA VAL A 779 -34.77 40.08 -24.04
C VAL A 779 -33.83 41.28 -24.03
#